data_AF-A0AAE9WEY5-F1
#
_entry.id   AF-A0AAE9WEY5-F1
#
_cell.length_a   1.000
_cell.length_b   1.000
_cell.length_c   1.000
_cell.angle_alpha   90.00
_cell.angle_beta   90.00
_cell.angle_gamma   90.00
#
_symmetry.space_group_name_H-M   'P 1'
#
loop_
_entity.id
_entity.type
_entity.pdbx_description
1 polymer ?
#
loop_
_entity_poly.entity_id
_entity_poly.type
_entity_poly.pdbx_seq_one_letter_code
_entity_poly.pdbx_strand_id
1 'polypeptide(L)'
;MAALNACYPSSARISSVSLKSKVLQTPCFIFPTSKGTIPHLTPDNINDNELPVVYFGLEDSLDLLEKSPIFTAEGEIDKWVAGTSSQSILVAPRRSTPLPSVSAGSHHIQILTSSGLKKLTNEVYVKAIIKLRPEIAIPLNDNPSNAPGVKRKPKMTEKSITWTDELLSGLQNNQLTEKVKVFFPVPNVEAPYLDPLIERFRENDYKQHISGLACYGNLHSIPSELSVYPKIFLRPLLTPLAILQSIHQGADIVMADLVNQASDSGIAFTFAFPPPVEDLQNIKLELAWDMWNSIFAADLSPLQPGCSCNTCQSYSRAYIHHLLQTRELVGWIMIQQHNIHVFHNFFSGIRDSIKAGNFLHDTEIFKKIYSSNFPRATGLGPRKRGYQMDLTDVQPVENKPNWVQLKPETNNTEFSHTTQKKEKVQEFQESELPERDTTVGNFADTYAAISDDQSGSELEENLFAELDDIDDSTYRESRMQSLKEEFQRVSTAKEKGHMQYLTVENEREVMDITTSSKRVVIHFFHPDFRRCKIMDAHLEKISKSHWETKFVRIEAANAPFLALKLGLKVLPVILCYVDAKLVSKLTGFTDLGNNDDFDTPVLEFWLLKWAAIEKLKENNSLGKKSIMGFKDTKNESEDSDFE
;
A
#
# COMPACT_ATOMS: atom_id res chain seq x y z
N MET A 1 15.74 3.71 15.09
CA MET A 1 16.91 3.13 14.41
C MET A 1 18.24 3.37 15.18
N ALA A 2 18.27 3.42 16.52
CA ALA A 2 19.47 3.84 17.26
C ALA A 2 19.97 2.84 18.34
N ALA A 3 19.76 1.53 18.17
CA ALA A 3 20.14 0.54 19.19
C ALA A 3 20.84 -0.72 18.62
N LEU A 4 21.67 -0.58 17.57
CA LEU A 4 22.32 -1.71 16.89
C LEU A 4 23.85 -1.78 17.06
N ASN A 5 24.46 -0.94 17.91
CA ASN A 5 25.92 -0.84 18.07
C ASN A 5 26.46 -1.46 19.38
N ALA A 6 25.76 -2.40 20.00
CA ALA A 6 26.31 -3.13 21.15
C ALA A 6 27.10 -4.35 20.66
N CYS A 7 28.37 -4.41 21.03
CA CYS A 7 29.33 -5.45 20.65
C CYS A 7 29.02 -6.76 21.40
N TYR A 8 28.05 -7.54 20.90
CA TYR A 8 27.71 -8.86 21.43
C TYR A 8 28.41 -9.97 20.62
N PRO A 9 28.74 -11.12 21.23
CA PRO A 9 29.21 -12.29 20.47
C PRO A 9 28.12 -12.73 19.48
N SER A 10 28.53 -13.18 18.29
CA SER A 10 27.59 -13.61 17.26
C SER A 10 26.73 -14.76 17.74
N SER A 11 25.41 -14.61 17.62
CA SER A 11 24.42 -15.66 17.87
C SER A 11 24.02 -16.41 16.58
N ALA A 12 24.70 -16.10 15.46
CA ALA A 12 24.54 -16.83 14.21
C ALA A 12 24.92 -18.30 14.41
N ARG A 13 24.05 -19.20 13.95
CA ARG A 13 24.24 -20.63 14.10
C ARG A 13 23.73 -21.38 12.88
N ILE A 14 24.28 -22.57 12.70
CA ILE A 14 23.81 -23.54 11.73
C ILE A 14 23.01 -24.58 12.47
N SER A 15 21.84 -24.88 11.94
CA SER A 15 20.97 -25.94 12.42
C SER A 15 20.25 -26.56 11.22
N SER A 16 19.48 -27.59 11.50
CA SER A 16 18.60 -28.21 10.54
C SER A 16 17.22 -28.42 11.14
N VAL A 17 16.17 -28.05 10.40
CA VAL A 17 14.79 -28.36 10.75
C VAL A 17 14.31 -29.49 9.86
N SER A 18 14.01 -30.65 10.45
CA SER A 18 13.48 -31.79 9.70
C SER A 18 12.01 -31.56 9.38
N LEU A 19 11.71 -31.47 8.10
CA LEU A 19 10.36 -31.45 7.55
C LEU A 19 10.05 -32.84 6.93
N LYS A 20 8.78 -33.08 6.57
CA LYS A 20 8.27 -34.34 6.00
C LYS A 20 8.93 -34.66 4.66
N SER A 21 9.08 -33.67 3.78
CA SER A 21 9.63 -33.86 2.43
C SER A 21 11.12 -33.53 2.31
N LYS A 22 11.69 -32.72 3.21
CA LYS A 22 13.09 -32.28 3.15
C LYS A 22 13.65 -31.83 4.49
N VAL A 23 14.97 -31.70 4.57
CA VAL A 23 15.66 -31.12 5.73
C VAL A 23 16.06 -29.69 5.41
N LEU A 24 15.51 -28.71 6.13
CA LEU A 24 15.85 -27.31 5.95
C LEU A 24 17.15 -26.99 6.68
N GLN A 25 18.18 -26.59 5.94
CA GLN A 25 19.43 -26.08 6.51
C GLN A 25 19.28 -24.61 6.89
N THR A 26 19.54 -24.24 8.13
CA THR A 26 19.50 -22.84 8.60
C THR A 26 20.92 -22.25 8.72
N PRO A 27 21.12 -20.93 8.50
CA PRO A 27 20.09 -19.96 8.16
C PRO A 27 19.44 -20.13 6.78
N CYS A 28 18.15 -19.86 6.67
CA CYS A 28 17.39 -19.87 5.42
C CYS A 28 16.27 -18.83 5.41
N PHE A 29 15.39 -18.89 4.41
CA PHE A 29 14.28 -17.97 4.26
C PHE A 29 12.96 -18.68 3.98
N ILE A 30 11.86 -17.97 4.26
CA ILE A 30 10.51 -18.35 3.86
C ILE A 30 9.99 -17.33 2.86
N PHE A 31 9.43 -17.85 1.77
CA PHE A 31 8.95 -17.05 0.66
C PHE A 31 7.46 -16.70 0.81
N PRO A 32 7.07 -15.41 0.93
CA PRO A 32 5.68 -15.02 1.07
C PRO A 32 4.88 -15.17 -0.23
N THR A 33 3.69 -15.75 -0.13
CA THR A 33 2.72 -15.84 -1.23
C THR A 33 1.68 -14.75 -1.16
N SER A 34 1.03 -14.51 -2.30
CA SER A 34 -0.24 -13.80 -2.35
C SER A 34 -1.34 -14.81 -2.68
N LYS A 35 -2.26 -15.04 -1.74
CA LYS A 35 -3.36 -16.02 -1.91
C LYS A 35 -2.88 -17.43 -2.30
N GLY A 36 -1.71 -17.84 -1.82
CA GLY A 36 -1.14 -19.16 -2.12
C GLY A 36 -0.39 -19.25 -3.45
N THR A 37 -0.27 -18.16 -4.21
CA THR A 37 0.59 -18.12 -5.39
C THR A 37 1.87 -17.36 -5.07
N ILE A 38 3.01 -17.89 -5.51
CA ILE A 38 4.27 -17.15 -5.52
C ILE A 38 4.15 -16.04 -6.56
N PRO A 39 4.27 -14.75 -6.20
CA PRO A 39 4.09 -13.66 -7.15
C PRO A 39 4.89 -13.88 -8.44
N HIS A 40 4.25 -13.62 -9.57
CA HIS A 40 4.78 -13.76 -10.94
C HIS A 40 5.09 -15.19 -11.42
N LEU A 41 5.19 -16.20 -10.55
CA LEU A 41 5.65 -17.54 -10.94
C LEU A 41 4.53 -18.57 -10.91
N THR A 42 4.51 -19.44 -11.92
CA THR A 42 3.75 -20.69 -11.89
C THR A 42 4.59 -21.80 -11.25
N PRO A 43 3.97 -22.92 -10.79
CA PRO A 43 4.71 -24.08 -10.29
C PRO A 43 5.77 -24.60 -11.25
N ASP A 44 5.53 -24.53 -12.56
CA ASP A 44 6.48 -24.97 -13.61
C ASP A 44 7.74 -24.08 -13.70
N ASN A 45 7.70 -22.89 -13.11
CA ASN A 45 8.79 -21.93 -13.11
C ASN A 45 9.62 -21.96 -11.82
N ILE A 46 9.26 -22.83 -10.88
CA ILE A 46 9.85 -22.92 -9.55
C ILE A 46 10.63 -24.22 -9.43
N ASN A 47 11.85 -24.12 -8.92
CA ASN A 47 12.62 -25.29 -8.52
C ASN A 47 12.49 -25.52 -7.01
N ASP A 48 12.11 -26.73 -6.60
CA ASP A 48 11.93 -27.15 -5.20
C ASP A 48 13.13 -26.85 -4.31
N ASN A 49 14.33 -26.87 -4.91
CA ASN A 49 15.58 -26.61 -4.22
C ASN A 49 15.83 -25.12 -3.98
N GLU A 50 15.24 -24.23 -4.78
CA GLU A 50 15.44 -22.78 -4.65
C GLU A 50 14.53 -22.15 -3.60
N LEU A 51 13.35 -22.74 -3.33
CA LEU A 51 12.39 -22.25 -2.35
C LEU A 51 12.28 -23.19 -1.13
N PRO A 52 12.93 -22.85 0.01
CA PRO A 52 12.95 -23.71 1.19
C PRO A 52 11.54 -23.94 1.74
N VAL A 53 10.80 -22.87 2.02
CA VAL A 53 9.43 -22.91 2.56
C VAL A 53 8.62 -21.77 1.96
N VAL A 54 7.34 -22.02 1.74
CA VAL A 54 6.38 -21.04 1.24
C VAL A 54 5.44 -20.62 2.38
N TYR A 55 5.23 -19.32 2.55
CA TYR A 55 4.37 -18.74 3.58
C TYR A 55 2.98 -18.45 3.03
N PHE A 56 1.97 -18.93 3.73
CA PHE A 56 0.57 -18.70 3.45
C PHE A 56 -0.10 -18.00 4.65
N GLY A 57 -0.48 -16.73 4.47
CA GLY A 57 -1.28 -16.01 5.46
C GLY A 57 -2.75 -16.35 5.29
N LEU A 58 -3.38 -16.96 6.30
CA LEU A 58 -4.79 -17.37 6.23
C LEU A 58 -5.73 -16.19 5.92
N GLU A 59 -5.36 -14.98 6.40
CA GLU A 59 -5.99 -13.69 6.09
C GLU A 59 -6.31 -13.49 4.59
N ASP A 60 -5.52 -14.04 3.67
CA ASP A 60 -5.75 -13.95 2.22
C ASP A 60 -6.94 -14.75 1.69
N SER A 61 -7.41 -15.74 2.46
CA SER A 61 -8.40 -16.73 2.02
C SER A 61 -9.76 -16.60 2.72
N LEU A 62 -9.91 -15.63 3.64
CA LEU A 62 -11.06 -15.47 4.52
C LEU A 62 -12.15 -14.51 3.99
N ASP A 63 -12.03 -14.08 2.73
CA ASP A 63 -13.00 -13.19 2.07
C ASP A 63 -14.42 -13.76 1.99
N LEU A 64 -14.54 -15.08 1.95
CA LEU A 64 -15.77 -15.81 2.16
C LEU A 64 -15.43 -16.77 3.30
N LEU A 65 -15.83 -16.52 4.56
CA LEU A 65 -15.34 -17.24 5.75
C LEU A 65 -15.48 -18.79 5.67
N GLU A 66 -16.35 -19.44 6.44
CA GLU A 66 -16.52 -20.90 6.43
C GLU A 66 -16.97 -21.47 5.07
N LYS A 67 -17.36 -20.57 4.14
CA LYS A 67 -17.71 -20.86 2.75
C LYS A 67 -16.52 -20.80 1.80
N SER A 68 -15.32 -20.47 2.27
CA SER A 68 -14.12 -20.45 1.43
C SER A 68 -13.92 -21.84 0.84
N PRO A 69 -13.64 -21.97 -0.47
CA PRO A 69 -13.37 -23.25 -1.10
C PRO A 69 -12.31 -24.09 -0.36
N ILE A 70 -11.31 -23.42 0.25
CA ILE A 70 -10.27 -24.04 1.08
C ILE A 70 -10.80 -24.75 2.33
N PHE A 71 -11.95 -24.31 2.86
CA PHE A 71 -12.61 -24.91 4.03
C PHE A 71 -13.82 -25.77 3.67
N THR A 72 -14.32 -25.74 2.44
CA THR A 72 -15.48 -26.55 2.01
C THR A 72 -15.06 -27.78 1.21
N ALA A 73 -14.05 -27.67 0.33
CA ALA A 73 -13.55 -28.82 -0.40
C ALA A 73 -12.74 -29.76 0.52
N GLU A 74 -12.66 -31.04 0.15
CA GLU A 74 -11.74 -31.98 0.80
C GLU A 74 -10.31 -31.76 0.28
N GLY A 75 -9.38 -31.35 1.15
CA GLY A 75 -8.00 -31.16 0.71
C GLY A 75 -7.05 -30.64 1.78
N GLU A 76 -5.77 -31.01 1.62
CA GLU A 76 -4.65 -30.44 2.36
C GLU A 76 -4.23 -29.11 1.68
N ILE A 77 -3.39 -28.32 2.36
CA ILE A 77 -2.98 -26.99 1.90
C ILE A 77 -2.22 -27.01 0.57
N ASP A 78 -1.54 -28.12 0.28
CA ASP A 78 -0.78 -28.37 -0.95
C ASP A 78 -1.65 -28.28 -2.22
N LYS A 79 -2.94 -28.63 -2.12
CA LYS A 79 -3.91 -28.51 -3.23
C LYS A 79 -4.36 -27.08 -3.50
N TRP A 80 -4.11 -26.18 -2.57
CA TRP A 80 -4.59 -24.79 -2.61
C TRP A 80 -3.49 -23.77 -2.90
N VAL A 81 -2.27 -24.10 -2.53
CA VAL A 81 -1.09 -23.29 -2.83
C VAL A 81 -0.58 -23.70 -4.20
N ALA A 82 -0.36 -22.73 -5.09
CA ALA A 82 0.29 -22.92 -6.38
C ALA A 82 1.80 -23.09 -6.18
N GLY A 83 2.18 -24.14 -5.46
CA GLY A 83 3.55 -24.60 -5.27
C GLY A 83 3.76 -25.93 -5.99
N THR A 84 4.95 -26.48 -5.83
CA THR A 84 5.28 -27.80 -6.34
C THR A 84 4.76 -28.89 -5.40
N SER A 85 4.71 -30.14 -5.88
CA SER A 85 4.16 -31.27 -5.11
C SER A 85 4.90 -31.57 -3.80
N SER A 86 6.18 -31.17 -3.70
CA SER A 86 7.03 -31.37 -2.52
C SER A 86 7.19 -30.11 -1.68
N GLN A 87 6.49 -29.02 -2.03
CA GLN A 87 6.68 -27.72 -1.42
C GLN A 87 6.25 -27.73 0.05
N SER A 88 7.19 -27.39 0.92
CA SER A 88 6.93 -27.15 2.33
C SER A 88 6.15 -25.85 2.51
N ILE A 89 5.04 -25.90 3.26
CA ILE A 89 4.13 -24.77 3.48
C ILE A 89 4.03 -24.43 4.96
N LEU A 90 4.28 -23.16 5.27
CA LEU A 90 3.98 -22.54 6.56
C LEU A 90 2.65 -21.80 6.48
N VAL A 91 1.75 -22.06 7.42
CA VAL A 91 0.50 -21.28 7.58
C VAL A 91 0.57 -20.41 8.83
N ALA A 92 0.23 -19.14 8.66
CA ALA A 92 0.12 -18.16 9.73
C ALA A 92 -1.26 -17.48 9.70
N PRO A 93 -1.74 -16.89 10.81
CA PRO A 93 -3.06 -16.25 10.84
C PRO A 93 -3.17 -14.99 9.98
N ARG A 94 -2.07 -14.25 9.83
CA ARG A 94 -1.98 -12.96 9.12
C ARG A 94 -1.07 -13.07 7.90
N ARG A 95 -1.08 -12.05 7.04
CA ARG A 95 -0.02 -11.84 6.03
C ARG A 95 1.33 -11.55 6.68
N SER A 96 2.42 -11.75 5.94
CA SER A 96 3.78 -11.42 6.39
C SER A 96 3.93 -9.93 6.72
N THR A 97 3.38 -9.07 5.87
CA THR A 97 3.17 -7.64 6.13
C THR A 97 1.67 -7.40 6.37
N PRO A 98 1.21 -7.46 7.64
CA PRO A 98 -0.22 -7.35 7.93
C PRO A 98 -0.73 -5.93 7.69
N LEU A 99 -1.95 -5.84 7.15
CA LEU A 99 -2.64 -4.56 7.01
C LEU A 99 -2.95 -3.95 8.39
N PRO A 100 -2.95 -2.60 8.53
CA PRO A 100 -3.17 -1.89 9.79
C PRO A 100 -4.64 -2.04 10.25
N SER A 101 -4.94 -3.12 10.95
CA SER A 101 -6.23 -3.34 11.59
C SER A 101 -6.02 -4.29 12.77
N VAL A 102 -5.71 -3.75 13.95
CA VAL A 102 -5.32 -4.56 15.10
C VAL A 102 -5.96 -4.07 16.39
N SER A 103 -7.25 -4.40 16.55
CA SER A 103 -7.74 -4.73 17.88
C SER A 103 -7.87 -6.26 18.00
N ALA A 104 -7.36 -6.82 19.09
CA ALA A 104 -7.50 -8.23 19.42
C ALA A 104 -8.44 -8.36 20.62
N GLY A 105 -9.50 -9.15 20.46
CA GLY A 105 -10.39 -9.53 21.54
C GLY A 105 -9.79 -10.66 22.40
N SER A 106 -10.61 -11.24 23.29
CA SER A 106 -10.18 -12.36 24.14
C SER A 106 -9.97 -13.66 23.36
N HIS A 107 -10.75 -13.89 22.30
CA HIS A 107 -10.74 -15.15 21.52
C HIS A 107 -10.62 -14.93 20.01
N HIS A 108 -10.25 -13.72 19.58
CA HIS A 108 -10.16 -13.39 18.16
C HIS A 108 -9.18 -12.25 17.91
N ILE A 109 -8.68 -12.20 16.68
CA ILE A 109 -8.01 -11.03 16.13
C ILE A 109 -8.89 -10.41 15.05
N GLN A 110 -8.77 -9.10 14.86
CA GLN A 110 -9.31 -8.44 13.67
C GLN A 110 -8.33 -8.58 12.50
N ILE A 111 -8.86 -8.87 11.32
CA ILE A 111 -8.13 -8.98 10.06
C ILE A 111 -8.82 -8.13 9.00
N LEU A 112 -8.06 -7.63 8.03
CA LEU A 112 -8.60 -6.85 6.92
C LEU A 112 -8.49 -7.68 5.64
N THR A 113 -9.66 -8.03 5.10
CA THR A 113 -9.78 -8.85 3.89
C THR A 113 -10.22 -7.96 2.71
N SER A 114 -10.25 -8.46 1.48
CA SER A 114 -10.74 -7.66 0.33
C SER A 114 -12.22 -7.32 0.42
N SER A 115 -12.98 -8.08 1.20
CA SER A 115 -14.38 -7.84 1.58
C SER A 115 -14.54 -6.99 2.86
N GLY A 116 -13.45 -6.43 3.40
CA GLY A 116 -13.47 -5.55 4.57
C GLY A 116 -13.01 -6.20 5.87
N LEU A 117 -13.30 -5.54 7.00
CA LEU A 117 -12.84 -5.93 8.33
C LEU A 117 -13.60 -7.17 8.83
N LYS A 118 -12.86 -8.19 9.28
CA LYS A 118 -13.41 -9.44 9.82
C LYS A 118 -12.75 -9.84 11.13
N LYS A 119 -13.37 -10.76 11.84
CA LYS A 119 -12.83 -11.39 13.05
C LYS A 119 -12.41 -12.81 12.72
N LEU A 120 -11.14 -13.13 12.96
CA LEU A 120 -10.63 -14.49 12.95
C LEU A 120 -10.59 -14.99 14.39
N THR A 121 -11.49 -15.91 14.73
CA THR A 121 -11.51 -16.54 16.05
C THR A 121 -10.47 -17.65 16.13
N ASN A 122 -10.00 -17.95 17.35
CA ASN A 122 -9.06 -19.06 17.54
C ASN A 122 -9.69 -20.40 17.14
N GLU A 123 -10.97 -20.60 17.45
CA GLU A 123 -11.70 -21.81 17.05
C GLU A 123 -11.69 -22.04 15.54
N VAL A 124 -11.98 -21.00 14.74
CA VAL A 124 -11.94 -21.08 13.27
C VAL A 124 -10.52 -21.35 12.79
N TYR A 125 -9.52 -20.72 13.40
CA TYR A 125 -8.13 -20.94 13.05
C TYR A 125 -7.67 -22.39 13.35
N VAL A 126 -8.01 -22.94 14.51
CA VAL A 126 -7.68 -24.33 14.87
C VAL A 126 -8.35 -25.31 13.91
N LYS A 127 -9.65 -25.12 13.60
CA LYS A 127 -10.37 -25.93 12.59
C LYS A 127 -9.68 -25.86 11.23
N ALA A 128 -9.24 -24.67 10.81
CA ALA A 128 -8.50 -24.47 9.57
C ALA A 128 -7.19 -25.27 9.55
N ILE A 129 -6.37 -25.21 10.60
CA ILE A 129 -5.09 -25.94 10.65
C ILE A 129 -5.30 -27.47 10.66
N ILE A 130 -6.29 -27.97 11.41
CA ILE A 130 -6.62 -29.41 11.44
C ILE A 130 -7.05 -29.89 10.05
N LYS A 131 -7.84 -29.09 9.33
CA LYS A 131 -8.30 -29.41 7.98
C LYS A 131 -7.18 -29.34 6.95
N LEU A 132 -6.41 -28.25 6.97
CA LEU A 132 -5.39 -27.94 5.97
C LEU A 132 -4.09 -28.70 6.15
N ARG A 133 -3.80 -29.15 7.38
CA ARG A 133 -2.61 -29.94 7.74
C ARG A 133 -1.30 -29.40 7.15
N PRO A 134 -1.01 -28.10 7.36
CA PRO A 134 0.25 -27.53 6.89
C PRO A 134 1.44 -28.16 7.62
N GLU A 135 2.60 -28.10 6.99
CA GLU A 135 3.81 -28.68 7.57
C GLU A 135 4.33 -27.84 8.75
N ILE A 136 4.20 -26.52 8.66
CA ILE A 136 4.47 -25.59 9.76
C ILE A 136 3.24 -24.74 10.04
N ALA A 137 2.88 -24.56 11.31
CA ALA A 137 1.81 -23.67 11.74
C ALA A 137 2.30 -22.68 12.79
N ILE A 138 1.91 -21.41 12.64
CA ILE A 138 2.08 -20.38 13.66
C ILE A 138 0.72 -20.11 14.32
N PRO A 139 0.53 -20.40 15.61
CA PRO A 139 -0.71 -20.13 16.33
C PRO A 139 -1.21 -18.69 16.18
N LEU A 140 -2.51 -18.51 16.43
CA LEU A 140 -3.11 -17.19 16.55
C LEU A 140 -2.34 -16.36 17.57
N ASN A 141 -2.12 -15.07 17.31
CA ASN A 141 -1.33 -14.21 18.19
C ASN A 141 -1.79 -12.75 18.18
N ASP A 142 -1.58 -12.09 19.31
CA ASP A 142 -1.94 -10.69 19.53
C ASP A 142 -0.70 -9.80 19.34
N ASN A 143 -0.38 -9.48 18.08
CA ASN A 143 0.74 -8.61 17.72
C ASN A 143 0.23 -7.27 17.14
N PRO A 144 0.09 -6.21 17.97
CA PRO A 144 -0.33 -4.89 17.48
C PRO A 144 0.77 -4.21 16.65
N SER A 145 0.35 -3.40 15.67
CA SER A 145 1.25 -2.58 14.85
C SER A 145 1.95 -1.47 15.66
N ASN A 146 1.27 -0.98 16.69
CA ASN A 146 1.78 0.06 17.59
C ASN A 146 2.26 -0.55 18.91
N ALA A 147 3.18 0.14 19.58
CA ALA A 147 3.68 -0.27 20.89
C ALA A 147 2.53 -0.51 21.89
N PRO A 148 2.44 -1.70 22.51
CA PRO A 148 1.35 -2.02 23.40
C PRO A 148 1.44 -1.24 24.72
N GLY A 149 0.31 -0.75 25.21
CA GLY A 149 0.21 -0.15 26.53
C GLY A 149 0.49 -1.15 27.66
N VAL A 150 0.91 -0.67 28.83
CA VAL A 150 1.37 -1.49 29.98
C VAL A 150 0.38 -2.59 30.37
N LYS A 151 -0.92 -2.30 30.37
CA LYS A 151 -1.98 -3.27 30.73
C LYS A 151 -2.22 -4.36 29.67
N ARG A 152 -1.81 -4.14 28.41
CA ARG A 152 -1.97 -5.10 27.31
C ARG A 152 -0.84 -6.12 27.27
N LYS A 153 0.38 -5.73 27.66
CA LYS A 153 1.58 -6.58 27.66
C LYS A 153 1.38 -7.95 28.33
N PRO A 154 0.91 -8.05 29.60
CA PRO A 154 0.69 -9.36 30.23
C PRO A 154 -0.40 -10.17 29.53
N LYS A 155 -1.45 -9.51 29.03
CA LYS A 155 -2.54 -10.18 28.29
C LYS A 155 -2.09 -10.75 26.95
N MET A 156 -1.12 -10.13 26.29
CA MET A 156 -0.56 -10.66 25.04
C MET A 156 0.14 -11.99 25.29
N THR A 157 0.91 -12.11 26.37
CA THR A 157 1.56 -13.36 26.77
C THR A 157 0.51 -14.42 27.12
N GLU A 158 -0.44 -14.09 27.98
CA GLU A 158 -1.52 -15.00 28.39
C GLU A 158 -2.32 -15.52 27.18
N LYS A 159 -2.75 -14.64 26.28
CA LYS A 159 -3.47 -15.05 25.05
C LYS A 159 -2.64 -15.96 24.16
N SER A 160 -1.35 -15.68 24.00
CA SER A 160 -0.48 -16.48 23.12
C SER A 160 -0.27 -17.89 23.68
N ILE A 161 -0.19 -18.03 25.01
CA ILE A 161 -0.17 -19.33 25.70
C ILE A 161 -1.51 -20.05 25.46
N THR A 162 -2.63 -19.43 25.84
CA THR A 162 -3.96 -20.05 25.73
C THR A 162 -4.32 -20.47 24.31
N TRP A 163 -4.09 -19.61 23.32
CA TRP A 163 -4.42 -19.92 21.93
C TRP A 163 -3.52 -21.01 21.34
N THR A 164 -2.27 -21.09 21.80
CA THR A 164 -1.37 -22.18 21.43
C THR A 164 -1.81 -23.50 22.07
N ASP A 165 -2.18 -23.50 23.36
CA ASP A 165 -2.70 -24.68 24.07
C ASP A 165 -3.94 -25.26 23.38
N GLU A 166 -4.86 -24.40 22.94
CA GLU A 166 -6.05 -24.80 22.18
C GLU A 166 -5.68 -25.44 20.83
N LEU A 167 -4.70 -24.89 20.11
CA LEU A 167 -4.23 -25.50 18.85
C LEU A 167 -3.57 -26.85 19.09
N LEU A 168 -2.68 -26.96 20.08
CA LEU A 168 -1.99 -28.19 20.42
C LEU A 168 -2.99 -29.30 20.82
N SER A 169 -3.98 -28.95 21.64
CA SER A 169 -5.07 -29.85 22.02
C SER A 169 -5.86 -30.31 20.78
N GLY A 170 -6.17 -29.38 19.87
CA GLY A 170 -6.82 -29.68 18.59
C GLY A 170 -6.02 -30.65 17.72
N LEU A 171 -4.70 -30.46 17.62
CA LEU A 171 -3.81 -31.34 16.87
C LEU A 171 -3.69 -32.73 17.53
N GLN A 172 -3.60 -32.79 18.85
CA GLN A 172 -3.51 -34.04 19.61
C GLN A 172 -4.78 -34.88 19.45
N ASN A 173 -5.95 -34.27 19.62
CA ASN A 173 -7.24 -34.93 19.46
C ASN A 173 -7.46 -35.50 18.05
N ASN A 174 -6.79 -34.93 17.04
CA ASN A 174 -6.87 -35.36 15.64
C ASN A 174 -5.63 -36.16 15.17
N GLN A 175 -4.71 -36.52 16.07
CA GLN A 175 -3.48 -37.29 15.76
C GLN A 175 -2.59 -36.61 14.69
N LEU A 176 -2.46 -35.28 14.78
CA LEU A 176 -1.69 -34.44 13.82
C LEU A 176 -0.40 -33.87 14.42
N THR A 177 -0.07 -34.14 15.68
CA THR A 177 1.09 -33.56 16.39
C THR A 177 2.44 -33.87 15.73
N GLU A 178 2.58 -35.06 15.13
CA GLU A 178 3.81 -35.41 14.40
C GLU A 178 3.88 -34.76 13.00
N LYS A 179 2.72 -34.46 12.41
CA LYS A 179 2.56 -33.97 11.03
C LYS A 179 2.68 -32.45 10.92
N VAL A 180 2.24 -31.72 11.94
CA VAL A 180 2.23 -30.25 11.96
C VAL A 180 3.25 -29.75 12.97
N LYS A 181 4.29 -29.07 12.50
CA LYS A 181 5.30 -28.44 13.37
C LYS A 181 4.81 -27.07 13.84
N VAL A 182 4.62 -26.92 15.15
CA VAL A 182 4.11 -25.66 15.72
C VAL A 182 5.26 -24.75 16.14
N PHE A 183 5.25 -23.51 15.64
CA PHE A 183 6.20 -22.46 16.04
C PHE A 183 5.50 -21.45 16.94
N PHE A 184 5.88 -21.41 18.22
CA PHE A 184 5.23 -20.58 19.22
C PHE A 184 5.39 -19.08 18.90
N PRO A 185 4.33 -18.27 18.81
CA PRO A 185 4.42 -16.86 18.50
C PRO A 185 4.84 -16.08 19.76
N VAL A 186 6.13 -15.72 19.84
CA VAL A 186 6.68 -14.99 20.98
C VAL A 186 6.14 -13.55 20.96
N PRO A 187 5.40 -13.12 22.00
CA PRO A 187 4.89 -11.75 22.06
C PRO A 187 6.04 -10.74 22.09
N ASN A 188 5.90 -9.64 21.35
CA ASN A 188 6.89 -8.57 21.34
C ASN A 188 6.76 -7.67 22.60
N VAL A 189 7.19 -8.20 23.74
CA VAL A 189 7.18 -7.54 25.06
C VAL A 189 8.52 -7.72 25.77
N GLU A 190 8.78 -6.93 26.81
CA GLU A 190 10.01 -7.05 27.60
C GLU A 190 10.05 -8.35 28.40
N ALA A 191 11.27 -8.82 28.73
CA ALA A 191 11.52 -10.11 29.39
C ALA A 191 10.64 -10.41 30.62
N PRO A 192 10.37 -9.46 31.55
CA PRO A 192 9.52 -9.76 32.72
C PRO A 192 8.08 -10.18 32.36
N TYR A 193 7.57 -9.73 31.22
CA TYR A 193 6.23 -10.14 30.75
C TYR A 193 6.22 -11.51 30.08
N LEU A 194 7.40 -12.11 29.84
CA LEU A 194 7.56 -13.45 29.28
C LEU A 194 7.74 -14.52 30.36
N ASP A 195 7.90 -14.15 31.64
CA ASP A 195 8.08 -15.13 32.72
C ASP A 195 7.00 -16.25 32.75
N PRO A 196 5.70 -15.96 32.57
CA PRO A 196 4.68 -17.01 32.48
C PRO A 196 4.90 -17.97 31.31
N LEU A 197 5.42 -17.46 30.19
CA LEU A 197 5.77 -18.28 29.03
C LEU A 197 6.96 -19.19 29.35
N ILE A 198 8.00 -18.64 29.97
CA ILE A 198 9.20 -19.39 30.33
C ILE A 198 8.83 -20.56 31.26
N GLU A 199 7.95 -20.33 32.23
CA GLU A 199 7.53 -21.38 33.16
C GLU A 199 6.81 -22.53 32.43
N ARG A 200 5.92 -22.23 31.47
CA ARG A 200 5.29 -23.24 30.61
C ARG A 200 6.28 -24.06 29.79
N PHE A 201 7.37 -23.44 29.33
CA PHE A 201 8.45 -24.16 28.64
C PHE A 201 9.31 -25.00 29.60
N ARG A 202 9.46 -24.61 30.87
CA ARG A 202 10.20 -25.35 31.90
C ARG A 202 9.43 -26.55 32.44
N GLU A 203 8.12 -26.43 32.61
CA GLU A 203 7.23 -27.50 33.07
C GLU A 203 7.11 -28.68 32.07
N ASN A 204 7.85 -28.66 30.96
CA ASN A 204 7.93 -29.67 29.88
C ASN A 204 6.65 -29.87 29.06
N ASP A 205 5.56 -29.13 29.28
CA ASP A 205 4.33 -29.17 28.47
C ASP A 205 4.61 -28.90 26.98
N TYR A 206 5.52 -27.95 26.70
CA TYR A 206 5.83 -27.53 25.32
C TYR A 206 7.02 -28.22 24.66
N LYS A 207 7.92 -28.84 25.43
CA LYS A 207 9.17 -29.39 24.89
C LYS A 207 8.94 -30.51 23.87
N GLN A 208 7.82 -31.22 23.98
CA GLN A 208 7.44 -32.31 23.07
C GLN A 208 6.57 -31.84 21.89
N HIS A 209 6.02 -30.63 21.94
CA HIS A 209 4.97 -30.17 21.03
C HIS A 209 5.35 -28.93 20.21
N ILE A 210 6.24 -28.09 20.74
CA ILE A 210 6.73 -26.88 20.06
C ILE A 210 8.04 -27.19 19.34
N SER A 211 8.07 -26.89 18.04
CA SER A 211 9.22 -27.14 17.16
C SER A 211 10.12 -25.91 16.98
N GLY A 212 9.65 -24.73 17.36
CA GLY A 212 10.41 -23.49 17.23
C GLY A 212 9.64 -22.27 17.72
N LEU A 213 10.19 -21.09 17.47
CA LEU A 213 9.66 -19.78 17.89
C LEU A 213 9.42 -18.90 16.66
N ALA A 214 8.26 -18.26 16.62
CA ALA A 214 7.91 -17.21 15.68
C ALA A 214 8.09 -15.85 16.36
N CYS A 215 9.07 -15.07 15.90
CA CYS A 215 9.54 -13.86 16.55
C CYS A 215 9.18 -12.62 15.72
N TYR A 216 8.49 -11.68 16.37
CA TYR A 216 8.05 -10.41 15.78
C TYR A 216 8.83 -9.19 16.31
N GLY A 217 9.52 -9.39 17.45
CA GLY A 217 10.21 -8.36 18.21
C GLY A 217 11.73 -8.39 18.07
N ASN A 218 12.43 -7.78 19.03
CA ASN A 218 13.88 -7.86 19.09
C ASN A 218 14.32 -9.29 19.49
N LEU A 219 15.22 -9.91 18.74
CA LEU A 219 15.71 -11.26 19.06
C LEU A 219 16.51 -11.31 20.37
N HIS A 220 17.13 -10.19 20.77
CA HIS A 220 17.84 -10.09 22.05
C HIS A 220 16.93 -10.12 23.27
N SER A 221 15.62 -9.85 23.12
CA SER A 221 14.70 -9.94 24.24
C SER A 221 14.22 -11.37 24.51
N ILE A 222 14.66 -12.33 23.69
CA ILE A 222 14.33 -13.74 23.87
C ILE A 222 15.13 -14.28 25.05
N PRO A 223 14.46 -14.84 26.08
CA PRO A 223 15.14 -15.46 27.22
C PRO A 223 16.12 -16.55 26.80
N SER A 224 17.21 -16.68 27.55
CA SER A 224 18.29 -17.64 27.25
C SER A 224 17.80 -19.09 27.18
N GLU A 225 16.78 -19.43 27.97
CA GLU A 225 16.14 -20.74 28.04
C GLU A 225 15.44 -21.12 26.72
N LEU A 226 14.97 -20.12 25.98
CA LEU A 226 14.30 -20.31 24.69
C LEU A 226 15.28 -20.21 23.50
N SER A 227 16.55 -19.88 23.76
CA SER A 227 17.57 -19.71 22.71
C SER A 227 17.85 -20.99 21.90
N VAL A 228 17.59 -22.16 22.49
CA VAL A 228 17.78 -23.49 21.88
C VAL A 228 16.84 -23.74 20.70
N TYR A 229 15.66 -23.11 20.71
CA TYR A 229 14.65 -23.34 19.67
C TYR A 229 15.00 -22.60 18.36
N PRO A 230 14.72 -23.21 17.19
CA PRO A 230 14.76 -22.51 15.91
C PRO A 230 13.86 -21.27 15.89
N LYS A 231 14.34 -20.16 15.35
CA LYS A 231 13.67 -18.85 15.35
C LYS A 231 13.34 -18.40 13.93
N ILE A 232 12.04 -18.31 13.64
CA ILE A 232 11.50 -17.64 12.45
C ILE A 232 11.33 -16.16 12.80
N PHE A 233 12.04 -15.30 12.08
CA PHE A 233 11.95 -13.86 12.21
C PHE A 233 10.97 -13.29 11.18
N LEU A 234 9.83 -12.80 11.67
CA LEU A 234 8.67 -12.43 10.87
C LEU A 234 8.56 -10.91 10.62
N ARG A 235 9.60 -10.15 10.95
CA ARG A 235 9.64 -8.71 10.69
C ARG A 235 10.15 -8.44 9.27
N PRO A 236 9.57 -7.50 8.53
CA PRO A 236 10.10 -7.10 7.22
C PRO A 236 11.54 -6.61 7.32
N LEU A 237 12.41 -7.21 6.50
CA LEU A 237 13.83 -6.85 6.36
C LEU A 237 14.02 -6.20 4.99
N LEU A 238 14.43 -4.93 4.97
CA LEU A 238 14.45 -4.13 3.74
C LEU A 238 15.80 -4.16 2.99
N THR A 239 16.84 -4.75 3.57
CA THR A 239 18.18 -4.82 2.95
C THR A 239 18.89 -6.13 3.29
N PRO A 240 19.85 -6.59 2.44
CA PRO A 240 20.65 -7.78 2.74
C PRO A 240 21.48 -7.62 4.01
N LEU A 241 21.97 -6.40 4.29
CA LEU A 241 22.67 -6.12 5.53
C LEU A 241 21.77 -6.31 6.77
N ALA A 242 20.50 -5.91 6.70
CA ALA A 242 19.55 -6.15 7.78
C ALA A 242 19.30 -7.66 8.00
N ILE A 243 19.33 -8.46 6.93
CA ILE A 243 19.27 -9.92 7.01
C ILE A 243 20.50 -10.47 7.74
N LEU A 244 21.71 -10.09 7.33
CA LEU A 244 22.96 -10.51 7.99
C LEU A 244 22.95 -10.13 9.48
N GLN A 245 22.49 -8.93 9.80
CA GLN A 245 22.33 -8.48 11.18
C GLN A 245 21.31 -9.31 11.97
N SER A 246 20.16 -9.65 11.39
CA SER A 246 19.18 -10.50 12.07
C SER A 246 19.73 -11.91 12.36
N ILE A 247 20.53 -12.46 11.44
CA ILE A 247 21.19 -13.77 11.60
C ILE A 247 22.28 -13.68 12.67
N HIS A 248 23.06 -12.60 12.68
CA HIS A 248 24.00 -12.30 13.76
C HIS A 248 23.31 -12.24 15.14
N GLN A 249 22.08 -11.73 15.21
CA GLN A 249 21.25 -11.70 16.41
C GLN A 249 20.58 -13.04 16.74
N GLY A 250 20.78 -14.08 15.92
CA GLY A 250 20.31 -15.43 16.18
C GLY A 250 19.02 -15.83 15.45
N ALA A 251 18.61 -15.10 14.41
CA ALA A 251 17.57 -15.57 13.49
C ALA A 251 18.06 -16.80 12.72
N ASP A 252 17.23 -17.84 12.63
CA ASP A 252 17.51 -19.01 11.79
C ASP A 252 16.80 -18.92 10.45
N ILE A 253 15.59 -18.37 10.46
CA ILE A 253 14.73 -18.34 9.29
C ILE A 253 14.16 -16.94 9.19
N VAL A 254 14.26 -16.30 8.03
CA VAL A 254 13.74 -14.93 7.83
C VAL A 254 12.71 -14.87 6.71
N MET A 255 11.86 -13.86 6.73
CA MET A 255 10.93 -13.61 5.63
C MET A 255 11.63 -13.00 4.40
N ALA A 256 11.26 -13.47 3.21
CA ALA A 256 11.77 -12.99 1.93
C ALA A 256 10.89 -11.91 1.27
N ASP A 257 10.19 -11.08 2.06
CA ASP A 257 9.32 -10.00 1.54
C ASP A 257 10.07 -9.05 0.60
N LEU A 258 11.36 -8.84 0.88
CA LEU A 258 12.26 -8.00 0.08
C LEU A 258 12.32 -8.44 -1.38
N VAL A 259 12.28 -9.75 -1.64
CA VAL A 259 12.39 -10.30 -2.99
C VAL A 259 11.17 -9.87 -3.81
N ASN A 260 9.96 -10.00 -3.26
CA ASN A 260 8.73 -9.57 -3.92
C ASN A 260 8.73 -8.06 -4.17
N GLN A 261 9.11 -7.26 -3.17
CA GLN A 261 9.16 -5.80 -3.28
C GLN A 261 10.14 -5.32 -4.36
N ALA A 262 11.32 -5.94 -4.43
CA ALA A 262 12.33 -5.63 -5.44
C ALA A 262 11.85 -6.03 -6.84
N SER A 263 11.34 -7.26 -7.01
CA SER A 263 10.84 -7.72 -8.30
C SER A 263 9.71 -6.86 -8.82
N ASP A 264 8.69 -6.55 -8.00
CA ASP A 264 7.59 -5.64 -8.36
C ASP A 264 8.11 -4.27 -8.80
N SER A 265 9.18 -3.79 -8.18
CA SER A 265 9.79 -2.51 -8.51
C SER A 265 10.66 -2.56 -9.79
N GLY A 266 10.86 -3.73 -10.40
CA GLY A 266 11.79 -3.91 -11.52
C GLY A 266 13.26 -3.87 -11.09
N ILE A 267 13.56 -4.17 -9.83
CA ILE A 267 14.90 -4.20 -9.26
C ILE A 267 15.45 -5.62 -9.31
N ALA A 268 16.60 -5.81 -9.96
CA ALA A 268 17.28 -7.10 -10.10
C ALA A 268 18.55 -7.17 -9.23
N PHE A 269 18.61 -8.12 -8.29
CA PHE A 269 19.71 -8.26 -7.33
C PHE A 269 21.06 -8.59 -7.97
N THR A 270 22.14 -8.09 -7.37
CA THR A 270 23.52 -8.31 -7.82
C THR A 270 24.47 -8.68 -6.70
N PHE A 271 24.03 -8.60 -5.44
CA PHE A 271 24.86 -8.91 -4.29
C PHE A 271 25.14 -10.42 -4.17
N ALA A 272 26.29 -10.74 -3.61
CA ALA A 272 26.67 -12.11 -3.26
C ALA A 272 27.22 -12.15 -1.83
N PHE A 273 27.23 -13.34 -1.25
CA PHE A 273 27.88 -13.61 0.03
C PHE A 273 28.63 -14.95 -0.06
N PRO A 274 29.88 -15.07 0.45
CA PRO A 274 30.72 -13.97 0.88
C PRO A 274 30.93 -12.94 -0.24
N PRO A 275 31.22 -11.67 0.08
CA PRO A 275 31.48 -10.65 -0.93
C PRO A 275 32.62 -11.07 -1.86
N PRO A 276 32.57 -10.71 -3.15
CA PRO A 276 33.67 -10.99 -4.07
C PRO A 276 34.96 -10.32 -3.57
N VAL A 277 36.05 -11.09 -3.56
CA VAL A 277 37.39 -10.61 -3.19
C VAL A 277 38.03 -10.03 -4.45
N GLU A 278 37.58 -8.85 -4.88
CA GLU A 278 38.24 -8.09 -5.93
C GLU A 278 38.96 -6.87 -5.33
N ASP A 279 40.11 -6.50 -5.92
CA ASP A 279 40.95 -5.34 -5.58
C ASP A 279 40.25 -4.00 -5.89
N LEU A 280 39.02 -3.81 -5.42
CA LEU A 280 38.24 -2.60 -5.67
C LEU A 280 38.65 -1.51 -4.70
N GLN A 281 39.81 -0.92 -4.99
CA GLN A 281 40.20 0.37 -4.44
C GLN A 281 39.13 1.41 -4.85
N ASN A 282 38.29 1.81 -3.89
CA ASN A 282 37.42 2.99 -3.88
C ASN A 282 36.07 2.97 -4.62
N ILE A 283 35.58 1.86 -5.20
CA ILE A 283 34.23 1.81 -5.80
C ILE A 283 33.31 0.92 -4.97
N LYS A 284 32.20 1.49 -4.45
CA LYS A 284 31.14 0.70 -3.83
C LYS A 284 30.33 -0.03 -4.90
N LEU A 285 30.12 -1.33 -4.70
CA LEU A 285 29.26 -2.15 -5.55
C LEU A 285 27.78 -1.87 -5.25
N GLU A 286 26.95 -1.86 -6.28
CA GLU A 286 25.52 -1.76 -6.09
C GLU A 286 24.91 -3.09 -5.62
N LEU A 287 23.89 -3.01 -4.76
CA LEU A 287 23.12 -4.17 -4.31
C LEU A 287 22.21 -4.74 -5.41
N ALA A 288 21.79 -3.90 -6.36
CA ALA A 288 20.90 -4.30 -7.44
C ALA A 288 20.93 -3.31 -8.59
N TRP A 289 20.37 -3.72 -9.74
CA TRP A 289 20.09 -2.86 -10.88
C TRP A 289 18.62 -2.44 -10.92
N ASP A 290 18.37 -1.16 -11.22
CA ASP A 290 17.04 -0.69 -11.63
C ASP A 290 16.87 -0.91 -13.14
N MET A 291 16.11 -1.94 -13.52
CA MET A 291 15.97 -2.33 -14.92
C MET A 291 15.11 -1.37 -15.75
N TRP A 292 14.51 -0.36 -15.13
CA TRP A 292 13.83 0.74 -15.83
C TRP A 292 14.80 1.79 -16.38
N ASN A 293 16.05 1.81 -15.92
CA ASN A 293 17.03 2.80 -16.32
C ASN A 293 17.45 2.63 -17.79
N SER A 294 17.44 3.73 -18.55
CA SER A 294 17.78 3.75 -19.98
C SER A 294 19.22 3.34 -20.28
N ILE A 295 20.13 3.38 -19.29
CA ILE A 295 21.50 2.85 -19.46
C ILE A 295 21.51 1.38 -19.89
N PHE A 296 20.47 0.61 -19.54
CA PHE A 296 20.37 -0.80 -19.87
C PHE A 296 19.74 -1.06 -21.25
N ALA A 297 19.25 -0.04 -21.96
CA ALA A 297 18.52 -0.19 -23.22
C ALA A 297 19.32 -0.91 -24.32
N ALA A 298 20.65 -0.83 -24.29
CA ALA A 298 21.56 -1.49 -25.23
C ALA A 298 22.57 -2.45 -24.55
N ASP A 299 22.40 -2.74 -23.26
CA ASP A 299 23.29 -3.64 -22.52
C ASP A 299 22.96 -5.13 -22.81
N LEU A 300 23.77 -5.77 -23.64
CA LEU A 300 23.61 -7.19 -24.00
C LEU A 300 24.12 -8.16 -22.93
N SER A 301 24.65 -7.66 -21.81
CA SER A 301 25.11 -8.49 -20.68
C SER A 301 23.94 -9.12 -19.92
N PRO A 302 24.13 -10.26 -19.24
CA PRO A 302 23.12 -10.81 -18.34
C PRO A 302 22.91 -9.90 -17.11
N LEU A 303 21.82 -10.08 -16.35
CA LEU A 303 21.55 -9.32 -15.12
C LEU A 303 22.75 -9.34 -14.18
N GLN A 304 23.32 -10.52 -13.94
CA GLN A 304 24.54 -10.71 -13.18
C GLN A 304 25.49 -11.68 -13.90
N PRO A 305 26.73 -11.26 -14.23
CA PRO A 305 27.74 -12.15 -14.80
C PRO A 305 28.00 -13.36 -13.90
N GLY A 306 28.07 -14.55 -14.50
CA GLY A 306 28.29 -15.81 -13.77
C GLY A 306 27.08 -16.38 -13.02
N CYS A 307 25.91 -15.72 -13.06
CA CYS A 307 24.68 -16.26 -12.50
C CYS A 307 24.16 -17.44 -13.35
N SER A 308 23.82 -18.55 -12.71
CA SER A 308 23.33 -19.77 -13.36
C SER A 308 21.81 -19.86 -13.47
N CYS A 309 21.08 -18.79 -13.14
CA CYS A 309 19.63 -18.78 -13.31
C CYS A 309 19.24 -18.78 -14.80
N ASN A 310 18.08 -19.36 -15.13
CA ASN A 310 17.59 -19.47 -16.50
C ASN A 310 17.51 -18.10 -17.21
N THR A 311 17.13 -17.05 -16.47
CA THR A 311 17.08 -15.67 -16.97
C THR A 311 18.45 -15.20 -17.44
N CYS A 312 19.49 -15.32 -16.62
CA CYS A 312 20.84 -14.85 -16.96
C CYS A 312 21.52 -15.69 -18.04
N GLN A 313 21.13 -16.96 -18.20
CA GLN A 313 21.68 -17.82 -19.25
C GLN A 313 21.10 -17.51 -20.64
N SER A 314 19.87 -17.00 -20.70
CA SER A 314 19.13 -16.89 -21.96
C SER A 314 18.86 -15.44 -22.40
N TYR A 315 18.85 -14.48 -21.47
CA TYR A 315 18.39 -13.13 -21.74
C TYR A 315 19.35 -12.05 -21.25
N SER A 316 19.37 -10.93 -21.99
CA SER A 316 20.17 -9.76 -21.66
C SER A 316 19.40 -8.72 -20.84
N ARG A 317 20.14 -7.81 -20.21
CA ARG A 317 19.59 -6.61 -19.54
C ARG A 317 18.77 -5.76 -20.50
N ALA A 318 19.23 -5.57 -21.73
CA ALA A 318 18.51 -4.83 -22.77
C ALA A 318 17.14 -5.44 -23.08
N TYR A 319 17.07 -6.77 -23.16
CA TYR A 319 15.80 -7.45 -23.39
C TYR A 319 14.83 -7.27 -22.21
N ILE A 320 15.30 -7.45 -20.98
CA ILE A 320 14.47 -7.28 -19.78
C ILE A 320 14.02 -5.82 -19.62
N HIS A 321 14.92 -4.86 -19.86
CA HIS A 321 14.60 -3.44 -19.90
C HIS A 321 13.49 -3.15 -20.92
N HIS A 322 13.63 -3.67 -22.14
CA HIS A 322 12.62 -3.54 -23.18
C HIS A 322 11.26 -4.08 -22.73
N LEU A 323 11.21 -5.29 -22.15
CA LEU A 323 9.96 -5.88 -21.65
C LEU A 323 9.28 -5.01 -20.58
N LEU A 324 10.05 -4.41 -19.66
CA LEU A 324 9.49 -3.50 -18.67
C LEU A 324 8.96 -2.21 -19.32
N GLN A 325 9.69 -1.63 -20.28
CA GLN A 325 9.25 -0.43 -21.00
C GLN A 325 7.98 -0.67 -21.82
N THR A 326 7.86 -1.82 -22.45
CA THR A 326 6.64 -2.23 -23.18
C THR A 326 5.53 -2.74 -22.24
N ARG A 327 5.79 -2.79 -20.93
CA ARG A 327 4.86 -3.25 -19.88
C ARG A 327 4.41 -4.70 -20.06
N GLU A 328 5.29 -5.53 -20.60
CA GLU A 328 5.09 -6.96 -20.74
C GLU A 328 5.33 -7.69 -19.42
N LEU A 329 4.36 -8.50 -18.99
CA LEU A 329 4.39 -9.17 -17.67
C LEU A 329 5.62 -10.08 -17.49
N VAL A 330 6.13 -10.65 -18.59
CA VAL A 330 7.29 -11.55 -18.60
C VAL A 330 8.55 -10.89 -18.01
N GLY A 331 8.68 -9.56 -18.11
CA GLY A 331 9.81 -8.84 -17.50
C GLY A 331 9.89 -9.05 -15.98
N TRP A 332 8.76 -8.98 -15.29
CA TRP A 332 8.69 -9.23 -13.84
C TRP A 332 8.91 -10.71 -13.49
N ILE A 333 8.43 -11.63 -14.32
CA ILE A 333 8.67 -13.08 -14.15
C ILE A 333 10.18 -13.37 -14.16
N MET A 334 10.89 -12.85 -15.16
CA MET A 334 12.32 -13.04 -15.32
C MET A 334 13.14 -12.47 -14.16
N ILE A 335 12.76 -11.27 -13.69
CA ILE A 335 13.38 -10.63 -12.53
C ILE A 335 13.10 -11.44 -11.26
N GLN A 336 11.88 -11.94 -11.08
CA GLN A 336 11.50 -12.75 -9.93
C GLN A 336 12.28 -14.07 -9.85
N GLN A 337 12.43 -14.77 -10.98
CA GLN A 337 13.26 -15.98 -11.06
C GLN A 337 14.72 -15.68 -10.70
N HIS A 338 15.29 -14.62 -11.27
CA HIS A 338 16.66 -14.19 -10.96
C HIS A 338 16.84 -13.83 -9.48
N ASN A 339 15.93 -13.03 -8.92
CA ASN A 339 16.03 -12.57 -7.54
C ASN A 339 15.90 -13.72 -6.53
N ILE A 340 15.01 -14.71 -6.78
CA ILE A 340 14.92 -15.92 -5.94
C ILE A 340 16.23 -16.70 -5.98
N HIS A 341 16.81 -16.89 -7.17
CA HIS A 341 18.07 -17.61 -7.33
C HIS A 341 19.24 -16.92 -6.61
N VAL A 342 19.39 -15.60 -6.79
CA VAL A 342 20.42 -14.82 -6.07
C VAL A 342 20.22 -14.91 -4.56
N PHE A 343 18.97 -14.82 -4.10
CA PHE A 343 18.65 -14.91 -2.67
C PHE A 343 18.95 -16.30 -2.11
N HIS A 344 18.66 -17.36 -2.85
CA HIS A 344 19.05 -18.73 -2.50
C HIS A 344 20.58 -18.87 -2.33
N ASN A 345 21.34 -18.38 -3.31
CA ASN A 345 22.81 -18.43 -3.27
C ASN A 345 23.39 -17.60 -2.11
N PHE A 346 22.79 -16.44 -1.83
CA PHE A 346 23.14 -15.60 -0.68
C PHE A 346 23.02 -16.37 0.64
N PHE A 347 21.93 -17.09 0.87
CA PHE A 347 21.78 -17.94 2.07
C PHE A 347 22.72 -19.14 2.08
N SER A 348 23.07 -19.71 0.91
CA SER A 348 24.10 -20.74 0.82
C SER A 348 25.45 -20.22 1.31
N GLY A 349 25.87 -19.07 0.79
CA GLY A 349 27.11 -18.44 1.20
C GLY A 349 27.14 -18.02 2.66
N ILE A 350 26.00 -17.58 3.22
CA ILE A 350 25.89 -17.30 4.67
C ILE A 350 26.20 -18.56 5.47
N ARG A 351 25.61 -19.70 5.11
CA ARG A 351 25.89 -20.97 5.79
C ARG A 351 27.36 -21.35 5.66
N ASP A 352 27.95 -21.22 4.47
CA ASP A 352 29.35 -21.60 4.25
C ASP A 352 30.31 -20.70 5.04
N SER A 353 30.04 -19.40 5.10
CA SER A 353 30.81 -18.45 5.92
C SER A 353 30.68 -18.71 7.43
N ILE A 354 29.49 -19.09 7.92
CA ILE A 354 29.32 -19.51 9.33
C ILE A 354 30.09 -20.80 9.61
N LYS A 355 30.05 -21.80 8.71
CA LYS A 355 30.85 -23.04 8.85
C LYS A 355 32.35 -22.75 8.91
N ALA A 356 32.82 -21.79 8.13
CA ALA A 356 34.21 -21.37 8.08
C ALA A 356 34.64 -20.49 9.27
N GLY A 357 33.71 -20.04 10.12
CA GLY A 357 34.00 -19.12 11.23
C GLY A 357 34.27 -17.67 10.81
N ASN A 358 34.00 -17.31 9.54
CA ASN A 358 34.31 -16.00 8.96
C ASN A 358 33.11 -15.05 8.89
N PHE A 359 31.93 -15.47 9.34
CA PHE A 359 30.68 -14.73 9.17
C PHE A 359 30.72 -13.25 9.55
N LEU A 360 31.31 -12.90 10.71
CA LEU A 360 31.43 -11.51 11.14
C LEU A 360 32.36 -10.70 10.22
N HIS A 361 33.48 -11.32 9.81
CA HIS A 361 34.45 -10.69 8.93
C HIS A 361 33.83 -10.43 7.55
N ASP A 362 33.19 -11.43 6.96
CA ASP A 362 32.53 -11.33 5.66
C ASP A 362 31.36 -10.32 5.69
N THR A 363 30.65 -10.21 6.83
CA THR A 363 29.60 -9.20 7.02
C THR A 363 30.17 -7.78 7.05
N GLU A 364 31.30 -7.58 7.74
CA GLU A 364 31.98 -6.27 7.75
C GLU A 364 32.56 -5.91 6.39
N ILE A 365 33.08 -6.89 5.64
CA ILE A 365 33.49 -6.68 4.24
C ILE A 365 32.25 -6.32 3.39
N PHE A 366 31.15 -7.05 3.53
CA PHE A 366 29.92 -6.80 2.78
C PHE A 366 29.44 -5.36 2.95
N LYS A 367 29.44 -4.87 4.20
CA LYS A 367 29.07 -3.50 4.56
C LYS A 367 30.01 -2.44 3.95
N LYS A 368 31.28 -2.76 3.76
CA LYS A 368 32.28 -1.85 3.16
C LYS A 368 32.15 -1.81 1.64
N ILE A 369 32.00 -2.97 1.01
CA ILE A 369 31.99 -3.13 -0.44
C ILE A 369 30.65 -2.68 -1.05
N TYR A 370 29.52 -3.09 -0.47
CA TYR A 370 28.22 -2.79 -1.06
C TYR A 370 27.63 -1.44 -0.62
N SER A 371 26.77 -0.87 -1.48
CA SER A 371 25.91 0.25 -1.13
C SER A 371 24.95 -0.13 0.00
N SER A 372 24.51 0.85 0.79
CA SER A 372 23.69 0.58 2.00
C SER A 372 22.22 0.32 1.69
N ASN A 373 21.72 0.82 0.57
CA ASN A 373 20.32 0.77 0.17
C ASN A 373 20.23 0.33 -1.30
N PHE A 374 19.10 -0.28 -1.66
CA PHE A 374 18.79 -0.54 -3.07
C PHE A 374 18.66 0.77 -3.87
N PRO A 375 18.87 0.71 -5.20
CA PRO A 375 18.59 1.84 -6.07
C PRO A 375 17.12 2.26 -5.96
N ARG A 376 16.85 3.55 -6.11
CA ARG A 376 15.47 4.06 -6.17
C ARG A 376 14.83 3.58 -7.46
N ALA A 377 13.73 2.84 -7.35
CA ALA A 377 12.94 2.41 -8.50
C ALA A 377 12.44 3.63 -9.30
N THR A 378 12.72 3.65 -10.60
CA THR A 378 12.23 4.70 -11.52
C THR A 378 10.94 4.30 -12.24
N GLY A 379 10.58 3.01 -12.23
CA GLY A 379 9.38 2.49 -12.87
C GLY A 379 8.10 2.50 -12.02
N LEU A 380 6.96 2.24 -12.68
CA LEU A 380 5.62 2.22 -12.07
C LEU A 380 5.25 0.87 -11.42
N GLY A 381 6.07 -0.16 -11.63
CA GLY A 381 5.81 -1.53 -11.17
C GLY A 381 4.56 -2.17 -11.80
N PRO A 382 4.17 -3.39 -11.41
CA PRO A 382 2.97 -4.03 -11.91
C PRO A 382 1.73 -3.32 -11.37
N ARG A 383 0.59 -3.46 -12.06
CA ARG A 383 -0.69 -2.90 -11.62
C ARG A 383 -1.05 -3.46 -10.23
N LYS A 384 -0.98 -2.62 -9.20
CA LYS A 384 -1.45 -2.95 -7.85
C LYS A 384 -2.98 -3.02 -7.82
N ARG A 385 -3.52 -4.08 -7.24
CA ARG A 385 -4.96 -4.21 -6.92
C ARG A 385 -5.21 -3.72 -5.48
N GLY A 386 -6.44 -3.35 -5.15
CA GLY A 386 -6.78 -2.71 -3.86
C GLY A 386 -6.27 -3.43 -2.60
N TYR A 387 -6.12 -4.76 -2.62
CA TYR A 387 -5.58 -5.53 -1.48
C TYR A 387 -4.04 -5.50 -1.36
N GLN A 388 -3.34 -5.01 -2.38
CA GLN A 388 -1.88 -4.80 -2.46
C GLN A 388 -1.52 -3.32 -2.24
N MET A 389 -2.52 -2.44 -2.16
CA MET A 389 -2.31 -1.03 -1.84
C MET A 389 -1.95 -0.92 -0.37
N ASP A 390 -0.92 -0.13 -0.06
CA ASP A 390 -0.63 0.25 1.31
C ASP A 390 -1.70 1.25 1.75
N LEU A 391 -2.68 0.77 2.51
CA LEU A 391 -3.79 1.57 3.01
C LEU A 391 -3.44 2.31 4.31
N THR A 392 -2.19 2.24 4.78
CA THR A 392 -1.76 2.94 6.00
C THR A 392 -1.90 4.47 5.91
N ASP A 393 -1.68 5.03 4.71
CA ASP A 393 -1.76 6.47 4.44
C ASP A 393 -3.07 6.91 3.76
N VAL A 394 -3.94 5.95 3.42
CA VAL A 394 -5.25 6.25 2.82
C VAL A 394 -6.24 6.51 3.95
N GLN A 395 -6.63 7.77 4.14
CA GLN A 395 -7.75 8.11 5.03
C GLN A 395 -8.96 7.27 4.59
N PRO A 396 -9.59 6.48 5.49
CA PRO A 396 -10.80 5.77 5.13
C PRO A 396 -11.82 6.82 4.72
N VAL A 397 -12.20 6.84 3.44
CA VAL A 397 -13.38 7.57 3.00
C VAL A 397 -14.54 6.88 3.73
N GLU A 398 -15.08 7.55 4.75
CA GLU A 398 -16.30 7.09 5.39
C GLU A 398 -17.41 7.09 4.35
N ASN A 399 -17.65 5.94 3.74
CA ASN A 399 -18.91 5.72 3.04
C ASN A 399 -19.99 5.75 4.12
N LYS A 400 -20.68 6.89 4.22
CA LYS A 400 -21.85 7.03 5.08
C LYS A 400 -22.81 5.90 4.74
N PRO A 401 -23.23 5.07 5.72
CA PRO A 401 -24.18 4.01 5.42
C PRO A 401 -25.51 4.61 4.94
N ASN A 402 -26.02 4.10 3.82
CA ASN A 402 -27.22 4.62 3.13
C ASN A 402 -28.50 4.64 3.99
N TRP A 403 -28.55 3.96 5.14
CA TRP A 403 -29.71 3.97 6.04
C TRP A 403 -29.75 5.18 7.00
N VAL A 404 -28.74 6.06 7.01
CA VAL A 404 -28.80 7.31 7.78
C VAL A 404 -29.78 8.34 7.17
N GLN A 405 -30.27 8.11 5.95
CA GLN A 405 -31.24 8.98 5.27
C GLN A 405 -32.68 8.41 5.24
N LEU A 406 -33.05 7.54 6.18
CA LEU A 406 -34.44 7.08 6.30
C LEU A 406 -35.00 7.34 7.70
N LYS A 407 -35.45 8.58 7.93
CA LYS A 407 -36.74 8.87 8.58
C LYS A 407 -37.34 10.17 8.00
N PRO A 408 -38.64 10.20 7.67
CA PRO A 408 -39.37 11.44 7.45
C PRO A 408 -39.68 12.13 8.79
N GLU A 409 -39.86 13.44 8.69
CA GLU A 409 -39.97 14.43 9.75
C GLU A 409 -41.06 14.14 10.80
N THR A 410 -40.76 14.43 12.08
CA THR A 410 -41.71 15.09 12.99
C THR A 410 -40.99 15.86 14.10
N ASN A 411 -41.20 17.17 14.12
CA ASN A 411 -41.30 18.14 15.23
C ASN A 411 -40.46 18.00 16.53
N ASN A 412 -39.72 19.08 16.80
CA ASN A 412 -39.27 19.66 18.08
C ASN A 412 -39.54 18.88 19.39
N THR A 413 -38.46 18.56 20.12
CA THR A 413 -38.19 19.03 21.50
C THR A 413 -36.85 18.50 22.02
N GLU A 414 -36.12 19.35 22.74
CA GLU A 414 -34.91 19.01 23.51
C GLU A 414 -35.19 17.93 24.55
N PHE A 415 -34.26 16.99 24.80
CA PHE A 415 -33.80 16.56 26.14
C PHE A 415 -32.68 15.50 26.04
N SER A 416 -31.84 15.50 27.07
CA SER A 416 -30.62 14.72 27.31
C SER A 416 -30.85 13.24 27.71
N HIS A 417 -29.75 12.46 27.70
CA HIS A 417 -29.44 11.21 28.44
C HIS A 417 -29.41 9.83 27.72
N THR A 418 -28.18 9.28 27.65
CA THR A 418 -27.68 7.94 28.06
C THR A 418 -28.34 6.59 27.66
N THR A 419 -27.49 5.70 27.11
CA THR A 419 -27.37 4.20 27.27
C THR A 419 -28.30 3.17 26.56
N GLN A 420 -27.61 2.23 25.87
CA GLN A 420 -27.76 0.75 25.76
C GLN A 420 -28.94 0.04 25.02
N LYS A 421 -28.50 -0.88 24.10
CA LYS A 421 -28.91 -2.30 23.85
C LYS A 421 -29.97 -2.68 22.79
N LYS A 422 -29.55 -3.60 21.88
CA LYS A 422 -30.25 -4.71 21.15
C LYS A 422 -31.44 -4.32 20.27
N GLU A 423 -31.87 -4.96 19.16
CA GLU A 423 -31.66 -6.20 18.40
C GLU A 423 -32.51 -5.94 17.09
N LYS A 424 -32.19 -6.37 15.86
CA LYS A 424 -32.59 -7.62 15.20
C LYS A 424 -32.51 -7.37 13.68
N VAL A 425 -32.08 -8.37 12.91
CA VAL A 425 -31.95 -8.33 11.44
C VAL A 425 -33.26 -8.83 10.81
N GLN A 426 -33.74 -8.15 9.76
CA GLN A 426 -34.76 -8.67 8.85
C GLN A 426 -34.32 -8.36 7.42
N GLU A 427 -34.16 -9.42 6.62
CA GLU A 427 -33.81 -9.38 5.19
C GLU A 427 -34.91 -8.67 4.38
N PHE A 428 -34.52 -7.83 3.41
CA PHE A 428 -35.44 -7.24 2.43
C PHE A 428 -34.89 -7.48 1.01
N GLN A 429 -35.76 -7.96 0.13
CA GLN A 429 -35.49 -8.31 -1.26
C GLN A 429 -35.27 -7.05 -2.13
N GLU A 430 -34.37 -7.21 -3.08
CA GLU A 430 -33.88 -6.20 -4.04
C GLU A 430 -34.92 -5.97 -5.14
N SER A 431 -35.48 -4.76 -5.22
CA SER A 431 -36.23 -4.28 -6.39
C SER A 431 -35.71 -2.91 -6.81
N GLU A 432 -35.18 -2.89 -8.03
CA GLU A 432 -34.72 -1.80 -8.92
C GLU A 432 -35.00 -0.36 -8.47
N LEU A 433 -33.92 0.44 -8.34
CA LEU A 433 -33.96 1.91 -8.21
C LEU A 433 -33.29 2.58 -9.43
N PRO A 434 -33.77 3.75 -9.88
CA PRO A 434 -33.28 4.41 -11.09
C PRO A 434 -31.93 5.10 -10.88
N GLU A 435 -31.13 5.16 -11.95
CA GLU A 435 -29.81 5.81 -12.00
C GLU A 435 -29.88 7.29 -11.54
N ARG A 436 -28.99 7.70 -10.63
CA ARG A 436 -28.86 9.10 -10.18
C ARG A 436 -28.19 9.95 -11.26
N ASP A 437 -28.91 10.96 -11.72
CA ASP A 437 -28.49 11.88 -12.77
C ASP A 437 -27.48 12.94 -12.27
N THR A 438 -26.28 12.99 -12.88
CA THR A 438 -25.12 13.82 -12.50
C THR A 438 -25.11 15.22 -13.12
N THR A 439 -26.20 15.61 -13.77
CA THR A 439 -26.31 16.79 -14.64
C THR A 439 -25.93 18.11 -13.96
N VAL A 440 -26.42 18.41 -12.74
CA VAL A 440 -26.29 19.73 -12.09
C VAL A 440 -24.83 20.17 -11.86
N GLY A 441 -23.96 19.24 -11.46
CA GLY A 441 -22.56 19.54 -11.18
C GLY A 441 -21.68 19.68 -12.43
N ASN A 442 -22.19 19.39 -13.63
CA ASN A 442 -21.49 19.66 -14.90
C ASN A 442 -21.81 21.07 -15.42
N PHE A 443 -22.90 21.68 -14.95
CA PHE A 443 -23.36 22.99 -15.42
C PHE A 443 -22.61 24.16 -14.79
N ALA A 444 -22.20 24.07 -13.52
CA ALA A 444 -21.37 25.12 -12.89
C ALA A 444 -20.04 25.33 -13.63
N ASP A 445 -19.40 24.22 -14.05
CA ASP A 445 -18.17 24.23 -14.83
C ASP A 445 -18.40 24.79 -16.25
N THR A 446 -19.57 24.50 -16.84
CA THR A 446 -19.98 25.02 -18.15
C THR A 446 -20.29 26.53 -18.10
N TYR A 447 -20.96 27.00 -17.04
CA TYR A 447 -21.27 28.42 -16.83
C TYR A 447 -20.01 29.26 -16.57
N ALA A 448 -19.05 28.71 -15.80
CA ALA A 448 -17.74 29.33 -15.61
C ALA A 448 -16.99 29.50 -16.94
N ALA A 449 -17.06 28.50 -17.83
CA ALA A 449 -16.37 28.49 -19.13
C ALA A 449 -16.95 29.44 -20.20
N ILE A 450 -18.22 29.83 -20.11
CA ILE A 450 -18.92 30.63 -21.15
C ILE A 450 -18.89 32.15 -20.86
N SER A 451 -18.44 32.58 -19.68
CA SER A 451 -18.69 33.95 -19.18
C SER A 451 -17.74 35.07 -19.66
N ASP A 452 -17.11 34.94 -20.83
CA ASP A 452 -16.24 35.97 -21.42
C ASP A 452 -16.96 36.92 -22.41
N ASP A 453 -18.24 36.69 -22.74
CA ASP A 453 -19.07 37.64 -23.50
C ASP A 453 -20.51 37.66 -22.95
N GLN A 454 -21.30 38.70 -23.27
CA GLN A 454 -22.62 39.12 -22.75
C GLN A 454 -23.78 38.09 -22.77
N SER A 455 -23.54 36.79 -22.59
CA SER A 455 -24.48 35.67 -22.75
C SER A 455 -24.94 35.01 -21.44
N GLY A 456 -24.42 35.45 -20.29
CA GLY A 456 -24.70 34.80 -18.99
C GLY A 456 -26.17 34.86 -18.54
N SER A 457 -26.88 35.96 -18.82
CA SER A 457 -28.30 36.10 -18.48
C SER A 457 -29.22 35.40 -19.47
N GLU A 458 -28.87 35.38 -20.77
CA GLU A 458 -29.65 34.65 -21.78
C GLU A 458 -29.58 33.13 -21.58
N LEU A 459 -28.42 32.61 -21.16
CA LEU A 459 -28.28 31.19 -20.79
C LEU A 459 -29.09 30.82 -19.55
N GLU A 460 -29.15 31.73 -18.57
CA GLU A 460 -29.96 31.55 -17.36
C GLU A 460 -31.46 31.54 -17.71
N GLU A 461 -31.93 32.50 -18.53
CA GLU A 461 -33.33 32.58 -18.98
C GLU A 461 -33.76 31.38 -19.82
N ASN A 462 -32.93 30.94 -20.77
CA ASN A 462 -33.23 29.78 -21.61
C ASN A 462 -33.32 28.48 -20.79
N LEU A 463 -32.50 28.34 -19.75
CA LEU A 463 -32.49 27.15 -18.89
C LEU A 463 -33.71 27.10 -17.97
N PHE A 464 -34.16 28.26 -17.47
CA PHE A 464 -35.41 28.33 -16.71
C PHE A 464 -36.63 28.09 -17.60
N ALA A 465 -36.60 28.53 -18.86
CA ALA A 465 -37.66 28.25 -19.82
C ALA A 465 -37.79 26.73 -20.14
N GLU A 466 -36.69 26.00 -20.32
CA GLU A 466 -36.73 24.53 -20.54
C GLU A 466 -37.28 23.75 -19.33
N LEU A 467 -37.16 24.31 -18.11
CA LEU A 467 -37.71 23.69 -16.89
C LEU A 467 -39.20 23.98 -16.70
N ASP A 468 -39.73 25.03 -17.34
CA ASP A 468 -41.16 25.38 -17.29
C ASP A 468 -42.04 24.44 -18.11
N ASP A 469 -41.45 23.67 -19.03
CA ASP A 469 -42.11 22.62 -19.83
C ASP A 469 -42.31 21.29 -19.06
N ILE A 470 -42.01 21.24 -17.76
CA ILE A 470 -42.09 20.03 -16.92
C ILE A 470 -43.43 19.97 -16.16
N ASP A 471 -44.20 18.90 -16.38
CA ASP A 471 -45.53 18.69 -15.79
C ASP A 471 -45.53 18.47 -14.25
N ASP A 472 -44.41 18.03 -13.65
CA ASP A 472 -44.29 17.81 -12.20
C ASP A 472 -43.84 19.08 -11.47
N SER A 473 -44.79 19.76 -10.84
CA SER A 473 -44.57 21.02 -10.13
C SER A 473 -43.58 20.91 -8.98
N THR A 474 -43.51 19.76 -8.29
CA THR A 474 -42.65 19.58 -7.12
C THR A 474 -41.19 19.35 -7.51
N TYR A 475 -40.96 18.59 -8.58
CA TYR A 475 -39.62 18.40 -9.14
C TYR A 475 -39.09 19.69 -9.77
N ARG A 476 -39.95 20.43 -10.49
CA ARG A 476 -39.60 21.72 -11.09
C ARG A 476 -39.12 22.73 -10.04
N GLU A 477 -39.87 22.90 -8.95
CA GLU A 477 -39.52 23.82 -7.87
C GLU A 477 -38.20 23.44 -7.18
N SER A 478 -38.01 22.16 -6.85
CA SER A 478 -36.77 21.68 -6.21
C SER A 478 -35.54 21.85 -7.11
N ARG A 479 -35.69 21.61 -8.41
CA ARG A 479 -34.60 21.74 -9.40
C ARG A 479 -34.28 23.19 -9.73
N MET A 480 -35.30 24.05 -9.83
CA MET A 480 -35.15 25.50 -9.99
C MET A 480 -34.42 26.13 -8.79
N GLN A 481 -34.74 25.69 -7.57
CA GLN A 481 -34.05 26.15 -6.37
C GLN A 481 -32.58 25.70 -6.34
N SER A 482 -32.30 24.43 -6.67
CA SER A 482 -30.94 23.89 -6.69
C SER A 482 -30.03 24.60 -7.70
N LEU A 483 -30.56 24.91 -8.89
CA LEU A 483 -29.83 25.67 -9.91
C LEU A 483 -29.55 27.10 -9.46
N LYS A 484 -30.55 27.77 -8.87
CA LYS A 484 -30.41 29.14 -8.36
C LYS A 484 -29.35 29.24 -7.27
N GLU A 485 -29.26 28.26 -6.37
CA GLU A 485 -28.23 28.20 -5.34
C GLU A 485 -26.82 28.03 -5.93
N GLU A 486 -26.64 27.19 -6.95
CA GLU A 486 -25.34 27.01 -7.62
C GLU A 486 -24.93 28.25 -8.43
N PHE A 487 -25.85 28.89 -9.15
CA PHE A 487 -25.57 30.16 -9.85
C PHE A 487 -25.11 31.25 -8.86
N GLN A 488 -25.79 31.38 -7.72
CA GLN A 488 -25.39 32.32 -6.68
C GLN A 488 -24.00 32.02 -6.11
N ARG A 489 -23.64 30.73 -5.95
CA ARG A 489 -22.30 30.33 -5.48
C ARG A 489 -21.21 30.74 -6.47
N VAL A 490 -21.40 30.46 -7.76
CA VAL A 490 -20.42 30.81 -8.80
C VAL A 490 -20.30 32.33 -8.95
N SER A 491 -21.42 33.07 -8.92
CA SER A 491 -21.41 34.54 -8.96
C SER A 491 -20.68 35.15 -7.76
N THR A 492 -20.96 34.65 -6.54
CA THR A 492 -20.29 35.10 -5.31
C THR A 492 -18.78 34.79 -5.34
N ALA A 493 -18.38 33.65 -5.92
CA ALA A 493 -16.97 33.31 -6.10
C ALA A 493 -16.30 34.27 -7.09
N LYS A 494 -16.95 34.59 -8.22
CA LYS A 494 -16.47 35.55 -9.22
C LYS A 494 -16.27 36.94 -8.61
N GLU A 495 -17.24 37.42 -7.82
CA GLU A 495 -17.13 38.71 -7.08
C GLU A 495 -15.96 38.72 -6.09
N LYS A 496 -15.61 37.58 -5.51
CA LYS A 496 -14.45 37.41 -4.61
C LYS A 496 -13.11 37.27 -5.35
N GLY A 497 -13.09 37.43 -6.67
CA GLY A 497 -11.89 37.37 -7.49
C GLY A 497 -11.43 35.95 -7.86
N HIS A 498 -12.33 34.97 -7.82
CA HIS A 498 -12.08 33.65 -8.41
C HIS A 498 -12.11 33.76 -9.94
N MET A 499 -11.46 32.81 -10.64
CA MET A 499 -11.21 32.84 -12.09
C MET A 499 -10.22 33.91 -12.59
N GLN A 500 -9.58 34.62 -11.66
CA GLN A 500 -8.54 35.61 -11.94
C GLN A 500 -7.22 35.19 -11.32
N TYR A 501 -6.12 35.66 -11.90
CA TYR A 501 -4.79 35.50 -11.35
C TYR A 501 -4.31 36.82 -10.75
N LEU A 502 -4.59 37.01 -9.46
CA LEU A 502 -4.47 38.30 -8.79
C LEU A 502 -3.08 38.53 -8.20
N THR A 503 -2.58 39.77 -8.29
CA THR A 503 -1.31 40.17 -7.65
C THR A 503 -1.62 40.80 -6.30
N VAL A 504 -1.00 40.28 -5.24
CA VAL A 504 -1.16 40.75 -3.86
C VAL A 504 0.06 41.56 -3.46
N GLU A 505 -0.15 42.69 -2.79
CA GLU A 505 0.91 43.65 -2.46
C GLU A 505 1.50 43.45 -1.05
N ASN A 506 0.82 42.72 -0.16
CA ASN A 506 1.24 42.55 1.23
C ASN A 506 0.98 41.14 1.77
N GLU A 507 1.89 40.61 2.58
CA GLU A 507 1.75 39.32 3.28
C GLU A 507 0.51 39.20 4.19
N ARG A 508 -0.04 40.30 4.72
CA ARG A 508 -1.30 40.26 5.49
C ARG A 508 -2.49 39.82 4.63
N GLU A 509 -2.59 40.35 3.43
CA GLU A 509 -3.66 40.03 2.49
C GLU A 509 -3.57 38.57 2.04
N VAL A 510 -2.36 38.03 1.89
CA VAL A 510 -2.15 36.59 1.64
C VAL A 510 -2.78 35.73 2.74
N MET A 511 -2.58 36.11 4.01
CA MET A 511 -3.14 35.38 5.15
C MET A 511 -4.68 35.47 5.21
N ASP A 512 -5.24 36.65 4.93
CA ASP A 512 -6.69 36.86 4.87
C ASP A 512 -7.34 36.03 3.75
N ILE A 513 -6.67 35.94 2.59
CA ILE A 513 -7.12 35.11 1.47
C ILE A 513 -7.11 33.62 1.84
N THR A 514 -6.06 33.13 2.50
CA THR A 514 -5.98 31.72 2.94
C THR A 514 -7.04 31.33 3.98
N THR A 515 -7.61 32.31 4.68
CA THR A 515 -8.65 32.08 5.71
C THR A 515 -10.06 32.27 5.14
N SER A 516 -10.24 33.17 4.17
CA SER A 516 -11.54 33.49 3.57
C SER A 516 -11.98 32.52 2.48
N SER A 517 -11.03 31.82 1.86
CA SER A 517 -11.29 30.92 0.73
C SER A 517 -10.90 29.49 1.08
N LYS A 518 -11.71 28.51 0.64
CA LYS A 518 -11.51 27.10 0.96
C LYS A 518 -10.23 26.54 0.35
N ARG A 519 -9.94 26.92 -0.90
CA ARG A 519 -8.75 26.50 -1.65
C ARG A 519 -8.02 27.71 -2.19
N VAL A 520 -6.73 27.79 -1.93
CA VAL A 520 -5.88 28.91 -2.35
C VAL A 520 -4.55 28.39 -2.87
N VAL A 521 -4.15 28.88 -4.04
CA VAL A 521 -2.83 28.65 -4.63
C VAL A 521 -2.09 29.97 -4.66
N ILE A 522 -0.92 30.00 -4.03
CA ILE A 522 -0.08 31.21 -3.90
C ILE A 522 1.24 30.99 -4.64
N HIS A 523 1.54 31.85 -5.61
CA HIS A 523 2.82 31.91 -6.30
C HIS A 523 3.72 33.02 -5.72
N PHE A 524 4.84 32.63 -5.12
CA PHE A 524 5.92 33.54 -4.78
C PHE A 524 6.85 33.70 -5.98
N PHE A 525 6.97 34.94 -6.48
CA PHE A 525 7.71 35.24 -7.71
C PHE A 525 8.70 36.40 -7.55
N HIS A 526 9.55 36.56 -8.57
CA HIS A 526 10.42 37.73 -8.75
C HIS A 526 10.40 38.15 -10.24
N PRO A 527 10.28 39.44 -10.58
CA PRO A 527 10.09 39.91 -11.95
C PRO A 527 11.25 39.55 -12.90
N ASP A 528 12.47 39.51 -12.38
CA ASP A 528 13.68 39.19 -13.16
C ASP A 528 13.87 37.69 -13.42
N PHE A 529 13.08 36.81 -12.79
CA PHE A 529 13.30 35.37 -12.87
C PHE A 529 12.52 34.77 -14.02
N ARG A 530 13.21 34.25 -15.04
CA ARG A 530 12.58 33.62 -16.23
C ARG A 530 11.59 32.49 -15.85
N ARG A 531 11.96 31.64 -14.90
CA ARG A 531 11.11 30.52 -14.44
C ARG A 531 9.82 30.99 -13.76
N CYS A 532 9.81 32.17 -13.14
CA CYS A 532 8.59 32.77 -12.61
C CYS A 532 7.62 33.15 -13.71
N LYS A 533 8.11 33.68 -14.84
CA LYS A 533 7.27 34.05 -16.00
C LYS A 533 6.59 32.83 -16.64
N ILE A 534 7.31 31.70 -16.68
CA ILE A 534 6.77 30.41 -17.16
C ILE A 534 5.64 29.95 -16.23
N MET A 535 5.88 29.97 -14.91
CA MET A 535 4.87 29.59 -13.92
C MET A 535 3.63 30.49 -13.95
N ASP A 536 3.81 31.80 -14.12
CA ASP A 536 2.71 32.76 -14.30
C ASP A 536 1.83 32.36 -15.51
N ALA A 537 2.44 32.03 -16.65
CA ALA A 537 1.70 31.66 -17.86
C ALA A 537 0.87 30.38 -17.71
N HIS A 538 1.30 29.41 -16.88
CA HIS A 538 0.51 28.21 -16.62
C HIS A 538 -0.59 28.46 -15.59
N LEU A 539 -0.29 29.15 -14.49
CA LEU A 539 -1.28 29.44 -13.45
C LEU A 539 -2.39 30.36 -13.94
N GLU A 540 -2.10 31.30 -14.83
CA GLU A 540 -3.12 32.16 -15.46
C GLU A 540 -4.08 31.35 -16.36
N LYS A 541 -3.60 30.29 -17.02
CA LYS A 541 -4.46 29.37 -17.80
C LYS A 541 -5.32 28.52 -16.88
N ILE A 542 -4.73 27.96 -15.82
CA ILE A 542 -5.42 27.10 -14.87
C ILE A 542 -6.46 27.89 -14.07
N SER A 543 -6.16 29.13 -13.67
CA SER A 543 -7.07 29.95 -12.88
C SER A 543 -8.40 30.18 -13.57
N LYS A 544 -8.41 30.31 -14.90
CA LYS A 544 -9.64 30.48 -15.70
C LYS A 544 -10.53 29.24 -15.73
N SER A 545 -9.95 28.05 -15.56
CA SER A 545 -10.68 26.78 -15.64
C SER A 545 -11.18 26.31 -14.28
N HIS A 546 -10.58 26.78 -13.18
CA HIS A 546 -10.88 26.34 -11.81
C HIS A 546 -11.46 27.47 -10.97
N TRP A 547 -12.78 27.66 -11.04
CA TRP A 547 -13.49 28.70 -10.30
C TRP A 547 -13.53 28.43 -8.79
N GLU A 548 -13.43 27.17 -8.37
CA GLU A 548 -13.48 26.73 -6.98
C GLU A 548 -12.21 27.06 -6.18
N THR A 549 -11.14 27.46 -6.88
CA THR A 549 -9.82 27.72 -6.30
C THR A 549 -9.39 29.16 -6.56
N LYS A 550 -8.88 29.84 -5.53
CA LYS A 550 -8.37 31.21 -5.67
C LYS A 550 -6.88 31.20 -5.98
N PHE A 551 -6.48 31.84 -7.07
CA PHE A 551 -5.09 31.92 -7.51
C PHE A 551 -4.54 33.32 -7.28
N VAL A 552 -3.43 33.40 -6.53
CA VAL A 552 -2.78 34.68 -6.22
C VAL A 552 -1.28 34.57 -6.41
N ARG A 553 -0.64 35.71 -6.68
CA ARG A 553 0.82 35.83 -6.72
C ARG A 553 1.29 37.00 -5.89
N ILE A 554 2.46 36.86 -5.28
CA ILE A 554 3.11 37.90 -4.49
C ILE A 554 4.60 37.92 -4.79
N GLU A 555 5.16 39.12 -4.92
CA GLU A 555 6.60 39.26 -5.05
C GLU A 555 7.27 38.88 -3.72
N ALA A 556 8.31 38.05 -3.78
CA ALA A 556 8.96 37.56 -2.56
C ALA A 556 9.49 38.69 -1.65
N ALA A 557 9.83 39.85 -2.24
CA ALA A 557 10.26 41.05 -1.51
C ALA A 557 9.13 41.68 -0.67
N ASN A 558 7.87 41.51 -1.07
CA ASN A 558 6.70 42.09 -0.40
C ASN A 558 6.14 41.20 0.72
N ALA A 559 6.75 40.03 0.96
CA ALA A 559 6.37 39.07 1.99
C ALA A 559 7.58 38.48 2.74
N PRO A 560 8.44 39.31 3.34
CA PRO A 560 9.70 38.87 3.95
C PRO A 560 9.50 37.94 5.15
N PHE A 561 8.42 38.12 5.93
CA PHE A 561 8.15 37.26 7.08
C PHE A 561 7.72 35.87 6.63
N LEU A 562 6.82 35.78 5.63
CA LEU A 562 6.40 34.50 5.05
C LEU A 562 7.57 33.79 4.34
N ALA A 563 8.39 34.54 3.60
CA ALA A 563 9.56 33.99 2.91
C ALA A 563 10.55 33.35 3.89
N LEU A 564 10.83 34.01 5.03
CA LEU A 564 11.72 33.50 6.06
C LEU A 564 11.10 32.33 6.83
N LYS A 565 9.85 32.46 7.27
CA LYS A 565 9.14 31.44 8.05
C LYS A 565 8.94 30.14 7.28
N LEU A 566 8.70 30.22 5.98
CA LEU A 566 8.45 29.07 5.10
C LEU A 566 9.71 28.59 4.37
N GLY A 567 10.88 29.20 4.63
CA GLY A 567 12.16 28.81 4.05
C GLY A 567 12.19 28.89 2.52
N LEU A 568 11.76 30.03 1.97
CA LEU A 568 11.77 30.29 0.52
C LEU A 568 13.17 30.74 0.09
N LYS A 569 13.99 29.79 -0.36
CA LYS A 569 15.38 30.06 -0.81
C LYS A 569 15.54 30.11 -2.33
N VAL A 570 14.59 29.56 -3.07
CA VAL A 570 14.62 29.39 -4.53
C VAL A 570 13.24 29.81 -5.04
N LEU A 571 13.18 30.51 -6.19
CA LEU A 571 11.94 30.91 -6.85
C LEU A 571 11.89 30.30 -8.27
N PRO A 572 10.69 30.03 -8.84
CA PRO A 572 9.35 30.24 -8.28
C PRO A 572 8.99 29.28 -7.13
N VAL A 573 8.08 29.65 -6.24
CA VAL A 573 7.50 28.72 -5.24
C VAL A 573 5.98 28.78 -5.29
N ILE A 574 5.33 27.61 -5.35
CA ILE A 574 3.88 27.49 -5.22
C ILE A 574 3.52 26.90 -3.86
N LEU A 575 2.61 27.56 -3.15
CA LEU A 575 2.01 27.06 -1.92
C LEU A 575 0.54 26.74 -2.15
N CYS A 576 0.11 25.57 -1.71
CA CYS A 576 -1.29 25.15 -1.76
C CYS A 576 -1.88 25.15 -0.35
N TYR A 577 -2.97 25.88 -0.16
CA TYR A 577 -3.75 25.91 1.06
C TYR A 577 -5.12 25.30 0.81
N VAL A 578 -5.53 24.39 1.69
CA VAL A 578 -6.89 23.82 1.73
C VAL A 578 -7.38 23.92 3.17
N ASP A 579 -8.56 24.51 3.37
CA ASP A 579 -9.16 24.78 4.69
C ASP A 579 -8.17 25.48 5.65
N ALA A 580 -7.53 26.56 5.17
CA ALA A 580 -6.51 27.35 5.87
C ALA A 580 -5.25 26.57 6.32
N LYS A 581 -5.03 25.35 5.84
CA LYS A 581 -3.83 24.54 6.11
C LYS A 581 -2.95 24.44 4.87
N LEU A 582 -1.65 24.64 5.04
CA LEU A 582 -0.65 24.41 3.99
C LEU A 582 -0.55 22.90 3.71
N VAL A 583 -1.04 22.46 2.56
CA VAL A 583 -1.04 21.04 2.16
C VAL A 583 0.16 20.66 1.30
N SER A 584 0.71 21.61 0.54
CA SER A 584 1.83 21.35 -0.36
C SER A 584 2.66 22.59 -0.69
N LYS A 585 3.93 22.36 -1.02
CA LYS A 585 4.92 23.38 -1.44
C LYS A 585 5.72 22.86 -2.64
N LEU A 586 5.57 23.50 -3.80
CA LEU A 586 6.41 23.29 -4.97
C LEU A 586 7.57 24.30 -4.97
N THR A 587 8.81 23.84 -5.14
CA THR A 587 9.98 24.72 -5.22
C THR A 587 10.63 24.59 -6.59
N GLY A 588 10.67 25.68 -7.36
CA GLY A 588 11.09 25.66 -8.76
C GLY A 588 10.22 24.71 -9.57
N PHE A 589 10.86 23.87 -10.39
CA PHE A 589 10.20 22.84 -11.21
C PHE A 589 10.54 21.42 -10.75
N THR A 590 10.98 21.22 -9.50
CA THR A 590 11.50 19.92 -9.02
C THR A 590 10.53 18.77 -9.23
N ASP A 591 9.24 19.01 -8.99
CA ASP A 591 8.20 17.99 -9.08
C ASP A 591 7.50 18.00 -10.45
N LEU A 592 7.92 18.91 -11.34
CA LEU A 592 7.42 19.07 -12.71
C LEU A 592 8.45 18.55 -13.75
N GLY A 593 9.42 17.74 -13.32
CA GLY A 593 10.47 17.18 -14.18
C GLY A 593 11.70 18.07 -14.37
N ASN A 594 11.77 19.21 -13.66
CA ASN A 594 12.87 20.18 -13.65
C ASN A 594 13.26 20.75 -15.04
N ASN A 595 12.35 20.67 -16.00
CA ASN A 595 12.48 21.22 -17.34
C ASN A 595 11.71 22.54 -17.44
N ASP A 596 12.19 23.46 -18.28
CA ASP A 596 11.55 24.76 -18.48
C ASP A 596 10.35 24.69 -19.46
N ASP A 597 10.20 23.58 -20.19
CA ASP A 597 9.18 23.35 -21.23
C ASP A 597 8.20 22.24 -20.80
N PHE A 598 7.53 22.39 -19.66
CA PHE A 598 6.50 21.43 -19.22
C PHE A 598 5.10 21.87 -19.65
N ASP A 599 4.21 20.91 -19.94
CA ASP A 599 2.84 21.21 -20.36
C ASP A 599 1.96 21.61 -19.15
N THR A 600 0.98 22.50 -19.36
CA THR A 600 0.01 22.92 -18.33
C THR A 600 -0.65 21.74 -17.57
N PRO A 601 -1.05 20.63 -18.22
CA PRO A 601 -1.65 19.49 -17.54
C PRO A 601 -0.72 18.84 -16.51
N VAL A 602 0.60 19.00 -16.61
CA VAL A 602 1.56 18.49 -15.61
C VAL A 602 1.42 19.27 -14.30
N LEU A 603 1.31 20.60 -14.38
CA LEU A 603 1.08 21.46 -13.21
C LEU A 603 -0.34 21.25 -12.65
N GLU A 604 -1.33 21.12 -13.52
CA GLU A 604 -2.72 20.81 -13.13
C GLU A 604 -2.80 19.47 -12.39
N PHE A 605 -2.17 18.41 -12.91
CA PHE A 605 -2.09 17.12 -12.25
C PHE A 605 -1.40 17.22 -10.88
N TRP A 606 -0.35 18.04 -10.77
CA TRP A 606 0.32 18.28 -9.50
C TRP A 606 -0.62 18.98 -8.50
N LEU A 607 -1.38 19.99 -8.92
CA LEU A 607 -2.37 20.67 -8.07
C LEU A 607 -3.52 19.73 -7.65
N LEU A 608 -4.01 18.88 -8.56
CA LEU A 608 -5.03 17.85 -8.30
C LEU A 608 -4.57 16.85 -7.24
N LYS A 609 -3.32 16.37 -7.34
CA LYS A 609 -2.74 15.43 -6.38
C LYS A 609 -2.80 15.94 -4.94
N TRP A 610 -2.71 17.25 -4.75
CA TRP A 610 -2.74 17.89 -3.44
C TRP A 610 -4.12 18.46 -3.06
N ALA A 611 -5.17 18.13 -3.82
CA ALA A 611 -6.53 18.66 -3.65
C ALA A 611 -6.61 20.20 -3.66
N ALA A 612 -5.62 20.85 -4.27
CA ALA A 612 -5.57 22.30 -4.41
C ALA A 612 -6.56 22.80 -5.47
N ILE A 613 -6.94 21.95 -6.42
CA ILE A 613 -8.00 22.13 -7.42
C ILE A 613 -8.87 20.88 -7.50
N GLU A 614 -10.09 20.98 -8.05
CA GLU A 614 -10.99 19.84 -8.30
C GLU A 614 -10.84 19.30 -9.73
N LYS A 615 -11.14 18.01 -9.93
CA LYS A 615 -11.07 17.38 -11.26
C LYS A 615 -12.22 17.91 -12.12
N LEU A 616 -11.89 18.57 -13.22
CA LEU A 616 -12.86 18.92 -14.25
C LEU A 616 -13.52 17.64 -14.77
N LYS A 617 -14.85 17.61 -14.77
CA LYS A 617 -15.61 16.48 -15.31
C LYS A 617 -15.52 16.52 -16.83
N GLU A 618 -15.32 15.36 -17.47
CA GLU A 618 -15.12 15.28 -18.91
C GLU A 618 -16.29 15.95 -19.66
N ASN A 619 -15.98 16.99 -20.43
CA ASN A 619 -16.91 17.59 -21.37
C ASN A 619 -17.25 16.54 -22.43
N ASN A 620 -18.41 15.88 -22.28
CA ASN A 620 -19.02 15.20 -23.39
C ASN A 620 -19.23 16.24 -24.49
N SER A 621 -18.49 16.06 -25.58
CA SER A 621 -18.53 16.87 -26.80
C SER A 621 -19.95 17.32 -27.14
N LEU A 622 -20.08 18.62 -27.39
CA LEU A 622 -21.21 19.31 -28.02
C LEU A 622 -22.00 18.39 -28.98
N GLY A 623 -23.06 17.80 -28.46
CA GLY A 623 -24.12 17.17 -29.21
C GLY A 623 -25.41 17.53 -28.49
N LYS A 624 -26.28 18.29 -29.17
CA LYS A 624 -27.61 18.69 -28.68
C LYS A 624 -28.31 17.48 -28.06
N LYS A 625 -28.26 17.36 -26.75
CA LYS A 625 -29.12 16.49 -25.96
C LYS A 625 -29.90 17.42 -25.06
N SER A 626 -31.23 17.37 -25.14
CA SER A 626 -32.06 18.13 -24.23
C SER A 626 -31.77 17.69 -22.80
N ILE A 627 -31.97 18.61 -21.87
CA ILE A 627 -31.63 18.51 -20.45
C ILE A 627 -32.25 17.30 -19.72
N MET A 628 -33.16 16.56 -20.37
CA MET A 628 -33.84 15.39 -19.80
C MET A 628 -33.36 14.03 -20.29
N GLY A 629 -32.45 13.92 -21.27
CA GLY A 629 -32.01 12.61 -21.74
C GLY A 629 -33.13 11.70 -22.29
N PHE A 630 -34.26 12.25 -22.75
CA PHE A 630 -35.27 11.46 -23.47
C PHE A 630 -34.83 11.18 -24.91
N LYS A 631 -35.01 9.92 -25.32
CA LYS A 631 -34.83 9.44 -26.70
C LYS A 631 -35.70 10.24 -27.67
N ASP A 632 -35.10 10.72 -28.76
CA ASP A 632 -35.85 11.05 -29.98
C ASP A 632 -36.65 9.82 -30.42
N THR A 633 -37.96 9.98 -30.54
CA THR A 633 -38.86 9.00 -31.14
C THR A 633 -39.26 9.47 -32.52
N LYS A 634 -39.18 8.53 -33.47
CA LYS A 634 -39.76 8.53 -34.83
C LYS A 634 -39.10 9.43 -35.89
N ASN A 635 -38.34 8.79 -36.77
CA ASN A 635 -38.47 9.00 -38.22
C ASN A 635 -38.96 7.68 -38.83
N GLU A 636 -40.26 7.62 -39.14
CA GLU A 636 -40.79 6.71 -40.16
C GLU A 636 -40.72 7.43 -41.52
N SER A 637 -40.48 6.63 -42.56
CA SER A 637 -40.56 6.89 -44.00
C SER A 637 -39.64 7.95 -44.60
N GLU A 638 -38.70 7.51 -45.44
CA GLU A 638 -38.91 7.55 -46.90
C GLU A 638 -37.97 6.57 -47.60
N ASP A 639 -38.58 5.72 -48.44
CA ASP A 639 -37.94 4.95 -49.49
C ASP A 639 -37.08 5.84 -50.39
N SER A 640 -35.92 5.36 -50.83
CA SER A 640 -35.54 5.34 -52.24
C SER A 640 -34.08 4.90 -52.43
N ASP A 641 -33.95 3.83 -53.22
CA ASP A 641 -33.07 3.76 -54.39
C ASP A 641 -31.55 3.55 -54.26
N PHE A 642 -31.19 2.35 -54.75
CA PHE A 642 -30.12 1.98 -55.67
C PHE A 642 -28.85 1.27 -55.14
N GLU A 643 -28.81 -0.01 -55.53
CA GLU A 643 -27.71 -0.88 -56.04
C GLU A 643 -26.37 -0.98 -55.30
#